data_AF-A0A7I8VDP0-F1
#
_entry.id   AF-A0A7I8VDP0-F1
#
_cell.length_a   1.000
_cell.length_b   1.000
_cell.length_c   1.000
_cell.angle_alpha   90.00
_cell.angle_beta   90.00
_cell.angle_gamma   90.00
#
_symmetry.space_group_name_H-M   'P 1'
#
loop_
_entity.id
_entity.type
_entity.pdbx_description
1 polymer ?
#
loop_
_entity_poly.entity_id
_entity_poly.type
_entity_poly.pdbx_seq_one_letter_code
_entity_poly.pdbx_strand_id
1 'polypeptide(L)'
;MTKAEIDEMTEEDLLRKIEEKGVLDEVMNRLNIETGDPSIDYLPQKVRNTQTKPKKIPIDPTHRYLYLKITGGKAFIEHLENDAAVQTSGRVPSFFILHIYFQGQRFKSKPTSCTVEPEFNEGFLLELGKDRYGGNQRPLGSSALIGMPDQIHMVLIKSDITGDNTIVSSHFLEWRAILTRSNCSLVKSIELLGVGAENKVTVGILDIQLEFIPHFSEGQIVDDDIFNGQISLEKNHASEKERLFLIYAKQWWKEYLQIRTLHRERLVKIFAQDENGVNRVVCSFIKPLRASRLLDTPRQAARFVALIGYEKLSCVGAGERVEQWSSIHAFLCRNKGDCEDHAILLCCLLLGFGLDAYVAVGTKMKGSAHTWVVTIDTYGKVMFWESLTGQRYQHSPISLDDLPHEKVERKQNHPYKTIGCLFNDKKFFANNQSMDRVDVCKFNLEEESSWKKMSEESIEQATSPPWPVIPPLISSTIDSATASNDLETELKIILADYRADKGLSTVWDDHLGYLLTPALASYEFERTTGVGNCGNDEFQDSVRRLVPDGHTFKAYPIQFVHNNAKRAFSACLKSPVCEEIITCNGDQVRMAVRVRVFTYPESAIAAWWIIGGGIGGASTAFWLSRLYSRRADIHIYESTDSIGGRLKTVEIDGHFFEAGGSIIHPRNSYAKQFVKLFGLKQRESNLDISFSLVQNDKEVILHTYRDKILKLMQMLYFFKLDSIRIQSLVSRMLRDFENIYDLQTESFCYSHPNGLLTAMNVEFSKYLNTTLMELLKSSGMSKNMLDFANAALRTNYGQDETHAFVGSVCMAGIQSGLWAIHNGNKGLVERFIQVSKAKVHLNTKIMTIKRNNNKFTLVADKEKFSHDIVIIAAPLEKDMLQTSGFEMEFPSLQMHQTVATFVNAELNSSFWEFGEEKPEVILAIKSFYNSIGKQTPINYNSDNEQMKNLSVYKIFSNNELTDNQLNKLFKNIRQKKVISWKAYPEYSTPQLTNSFILADNLYYNNAIESLASAIEMSIISARNSAILAYYKWKGDDKKIDPNLNTFHAEL
;
A
#
# COMPACT_ATOMS: atom_id res chain seq x y z
N MET A 1 11.20 -28.00 53.64
CA MET A 1 9.91 -28.49 54.14
C MET A 1 9.20 -29.16 52.98
N THR A 2 8.59 -30.31 53.23
CA THR A 2 7.68 -30.97 52.30
C THR A 2 6.33 -30.25 52.30
N LYS A 3 5.54 -30.41 51.23
CA LYS A 3 4.35 -29.58 51.01
C LYS A 3 3.33 -29.67 52.16
N ALA A 4 3.16 -30.85 52.74
CA ALA A 4 2.27 -31.07 53.89
C ALA A 4 2.65 -30.28 55.15
N GLU A 5 3.93 -29.93 55.34
CA GLU A 5 4.38 -29.10 56.48
C GLU A 5 4.12 -27.60 56.28
N ILE A 6 3.67 -27.19 55.09
CA ILE A 6 3.43 -25.78 54.71
C ILE A 6 1.92 -25.47 54.76
N ASP A 7 1.09 -26.41 54.30
CA ASP A 7 -0.37 -26.24 54.23
C ASP A 7 -1.05 -26.20 55.63
N GLU A 8 -0.35 -26.58 56.72
CA GLU A 8 -0.82 -26.45 58.12
C GLU A 8 -0.30 -25.20 58.86
N MET A 9 0.52 -24.33 58.24
CA MET A 9 1.13 -23.18 58.91
C MET A 9 0.40 -21.85 58.71
N THR A 10 0.16 -21.14 59.80
CA THR A 10 -0.32 -19.74 59.83
C THR A 10 0.69 -18.78 59.22
N GLU A 11 0.19 -17.74 58.54
CA GLU A 11 0.99 -16.77 57.76
C GLU A 11 2.05 -16.05 58.63
N GLU A 12 1.72 -15.74 59.89
CA GLU A 12 2.65 -15.13 60.86
C GLU A 12 3.82 -16.06 61.25
N ASP A 13 3.58 -17.35 61.45
CA ASP A 13 4.65 -18.32 61.73
C ASP A 13 5.51 -18.63 60.50
N LEU A 14 4.93 -18.48 59.31
CA LEU A 14 5.63 -18.62 58.04
C LEU A 14 6.57 -17.42 57.82
N LEU A 15 6.11 -16.19 58.09
CA LEU A 15 6.91 -14.98 58.12
C LEU A 15 8.05 -15.08 59.17
N ARG A 16 7.74 -15.45 60.41
CA ARG A 16 8.75 -15.56 61.47
C ARG A 16 9.84 -16.59 61.14
N LYS A 17 9.49 -17.71 60.49
CA LYS A 17 10.48 -18.70 59.99
C LYS A 17 11.32 -18.21 58.78
N ILE A 18 10.89 -17.17 58.08
CA ILE A 18 11.66 -16.52 57.00
C ILE A 18 12.67 -15.53 57.61
N GLU A 19 12.27 -14.79 58.66
CA GLU A 19 13.15 -13.94 59.46
C GLU A 19 14.20 -14.76 60.24
N GLU A 20 13.79 -15.82 60.96
CA GLU A 20 14.67 -16.75 61.68
C GLU A 20 15.73 -17.42 60.77
N LYS A 21 15.58 -17.36 59.44
CA LYS A 21 16.51 -17.89 58.44
C LYS A 21 17.36 -16.85 57.73
N GLY A 22 17.23 -15.56 58.05
CA GLY A 22 18.08 -14.48 57.49
C GLY A 22 17.93 -14.26 55.98
N VAL A 23 16.88 -14.81 55.35
CA VAL A 23 16.72 -14.78 53.88
C VAL A 23 16.50 -13.34 53.37
N LEU A 24 15.85 -12.50 54.19
CA LEU A 24 15.71 -11.06 53.93
C LEU A 24 17.07 -10.34 53.88
N ASP A 25 17.97 -10.65 54.81
CA ASP A 25 19.31 -10.01 54.86
C ASP A 25 20.21 -10.47 53.70
N GLU A 26 20.11 -11.73 53.27
CA GLU A 26 20.85 -12.20 52.09
C GLU A 26 20.34 -11.54 50.78
N VAL A 27 19.05 -11.23 50.70
CA VAL A 27 18.47 -10.48 49.58
C VAL A 27 18.86 -9.00 49.63
N MET A 28 18.81 -8.37 50.81
CA MET A 28 19.17 -6.95 50.98
C MET A 28 20.66 -6.69 50.74
N ASN A 29 21.56 -7.57 51.18
CA ASN A 29 23.00 -7.43 50.91
C ASN A 29 23.38 -7.56 49.43
N ARG A 30 22.50 -8.11 48.57
CA ARG A 30 22.71 -8.18 47.11
C ARG A 30 22.26 -6.92 46.36
N LEU A 31 21.72 -5.90 47.03
CA LEU A 31 21.04 -4.76 46.40
C LEU A 31 21.76 -3.40 46.54
N ASN A 32 22.86 -3.30 47.29
CA ASN A 32 23.62 -2.06 47.46
C ASN A 32 24.90 -2.05 46.60
N ILE A 33 24.94 -1.19 45.58
CA ILE A 33 26.16 -0.75 44.90
C ILE A 33 26.09 0.78 44.74
N GLU A 34 27.15 1.48 45.16
CA GLU A 34 27.27 2.94 45.06
C GLU A 34 27.93 3.40 43.75
N THR A 35 27.81 4.70 43.49
CA THR A 35 28.08 5.41 42.23
C THR A 35 29.48 5.26 41.62
N GLY A 36 29.53 5.04 40.30
CA GLY A 36 30.72 5.20 39.44
C GLY A 36 30.33 5.30 37.95
N ASP A 37 31.01 6.16 37.19
CA ASP A 37 30.71 6.56 35.80
C ASP A 37 31.87 6.14 34.85
N PRO A 38 31.73 6.03 33.50
CA PRO A 38 30.55 6.04 32.62
C PRO A 38 30.40 4.80 31.71
N SER A 39 29.36 4.83 30.86
CA SER A 39 29.22 4.21 29.52
C SER A 39 28.59 2.80 29.35
N ILE A 40 27.58 2.75 28.46
CA ILE A 40 27.08 1.61 27.65
C ILE A 40 26.72 0.33 28.44
N ASP A 41 25.44 0.01 28.71
CA ASP A 41 24.41 -0.24 27.70
C ASP A 41 22.95 -0.12 28.23
N TYR A 42 21.94 -0.09 27.34
CA TYR A 42 20.52 0.08 27.70
C TYR A 42 19.63 -1.13 27.34
N LEU A 43 18.95 -1.74 28.33
CA LEU A 43 17.65 -2.42 28.17
C LEU A 43 16.81 -2.31 29.48
N PRO A 44 15.47 -2.45 29.45
CA PRO A 44 14.61 -1.57 30.26
C PRO A 44 13.96 -2.21 31.51
N GLN A 45 13.70 -1.38 32.53
CA GLN A 45 12.88 -1.75 33.69
C GLN A 45 11.37 -1.59 33.41
N LYS A 46 10.57 -2.44 34.06
CA LYS A 46 9.10 -2.38 34.05
C LYS A 46 8.59 -1.10 34.72
N VAL A 47 7.63 -0.43 34.10
CA VAL A 47 6.98 0.76 34.65
C VAL A 47 6.23 0.41 35.95
N ARG A 48 6.68 0.95 37.08
CA ARG A 48 5.88 0.99 38.32
C ARG A 48 4.79 2.06 38.18
N ASN A 49 3.55 1.72 38.53
CA ASN A 49 2.49 2.69 38.77
C ASN A 49 2.97 3.72 39.81
N THR A 50 3.14 4.98 39.38
CA THR A 50 3.55 6.08 40.24
C THR A 50 2.39 7.06 40.41
N GLN A 51 1.75 7.01 41.57
CA GLN A 51 0.89 8.11 42.02
C GLN A 51 1.78 9.35 42.21
N THR A 52 1.82 10.22 41.20
CA THR A 52 2.70 11.38 41.19
C THR A 52 2.12 12.49 42.08
N LYS A 53 2.79 12.76 43.21
CA LYS A 53 2.55 13.99 43.98
C LYS A 53 2.79 15.20 43.06
N PRO A 54 1.97 16.26 43.14
CA PRO A 54 2.07 17.39 42.23
C PRO A 54 3.44 18.08 42.38
N LYS A 55 4.16 18.21 41.26
CA LYS A 55 5.38 19.02 41.20
C LYS A 55 5.01 20.48 41.45
N LYS A 56 5.59 21.10 42.49
CA LYS A 56 5.55 22.56 42.64
C LYS A 56 6.31 23.18 41.47
N ILE A 57 5.63 23.98 40.66
CA ILE A 57 6.24 24.75 39.58
C ILE A 57 6.94 25.97 40.21
N PRO A 58 8.24 26.22 39.96
CA PRO A 58 8.87 27.47 40.36
C PRO A 58 8.33 28.59 39.47
N ILE A 59 7.62 29.55 40.09
CA ILE A 59 7.10 30.75 39.41
C ILE A 59 8.17 31.83 39.49
N ASP A 60 8.53 32.42 38.35
CA ASP A 60 9.46 33.55 38.28
C ASP A 60 8.72 34.87 38.59
N PRO A 61 9.08 35.59 39.68
CA PRO A 61 8.41 36.83 40.07
C PRO A 61 8.67 38.02 39.14
N THR A 62 9.59 37.91 38.16
CA THR A 62 9.84 38.97 37.16
C THR A 62 8.82 38.95 36.02
N HIS A 63 8.23 37.78 35.74
CA HIS A 63 7.20 37.60 34.72
C HIS A 63 5.79 37.76 35.32
N ARG A 64 4.79 37.97 34.47
CA ARG A 64 3.38 38.05 34.89
C ARG A 64 2.55 36.99 34.20
N TYR A 65 1.72 36.33 35.00
CA TYR A 65 0.90 35.20 34.59
C TYR A 65 -0.58 35.46 34.85
N LEU A 66 -1.42 34.83 34.06
CA LEU A 66 -2.86 34.68 34.27
C LEU A 66 -3.14 33.20 34.56
N TYR A 67 -3.55 32.91 35.78
CA TYR A 67 -3.98 31.58 36.20
C TYR A 67 -5.46 31.39 35.83
N LEU A 68 -5.73 30.47 34.91
CA LEU A 68 -7.07 30.06 34.51
C LEU A 68 -7.38 28.71 35.15
N LYS A 69 -8.18 28.72 36.21
CA LYS A 69 -8.74 27.52 36.84
C LYS A 69 -10.14 27.24 36.29
N ILE A 70 -10.46 25.96 36.15
CA ILE A 70 -11.80 25.47 35.81
C ILE A 70 -12.31 24.70 37.02
N THR A 71 -13.56 24.98 37.40
CA THR A 71 -14.17 24.54 38.67
C THR A 71 -15.33 23.55 38.51
N GLY A 72 -15.79 23.36 37.27
CA GLY A 72 -16.79 22.37 36.90
C GLY A 72 -17.43 22.71 35.54
N GLY A 73 -18.19 21.78 35.00
CA GLY A 73 -19.15 22.04 33.93
C GLY A 73 -20.56 21.64 34.34
N LYS A 74 -21.57 22.16 33.64
CA LYS A 74 -22.99 21.91 33.89
C LYS A 74 -23.78 21.86 32.59
N ALA A 75 -24.97 21.26 32.66
CA ALA A 75 -25.98 21.25 31.60
C ALA A 75 -25.55 20.61 30.26
N PHE A 76 -24.66 19.61 30.29
CA PHE A 76 -24.31 18.79 29.10
C PHE A 76 -25.40 17.73 28.82
N ILE A 77 -26.62 18.20 28.54
CA ILE A 77 -27.87 17.40 28.50
C ILE A 77 -27.82 16.25 27.49
N GLU A 78 -27.06 16.39 26.40
CA GLU A 78 -26.89 15.35 25.37
C GLU A 78 -26.17 14.09 25.86
N HIS A 79 -25.70 14.04 27.12
CA HIS A 79 -24.95 12.93 27.69
C HIS A 79 -25.66 12.26 28.89
N LEU A 80 -26.97 12.46 29.06
CA LEU A 80 -27.80 11.77 30.06
C LEU A 80 -27.65 10.24 30.05
N GLU A 81 -27.46 9.62 28.88
CA GLU A 81 -27.25 8.17 28.75
C GLU A 81 -25.90 7.72 29.34
N ASN A 82 -24.87 8.58 29.29
CA ASN A 82 -23.58 8.29 29.90
C ASN A 82 -23.67 8.27 31.43
N ASP A 83 -24.44 9.18 32.03
CA ASP A 83 -24.64 9.22 33.49
C ASP A 83 -25.33 7.93 33.97
N ALA A 84 -26.38 7.49 33.26
CA ALA A 84 -27.02 6.22 33.52
C ALA A 84 -26.06 5.02 33.37
N ALA A 85 -25.20 5.03 32.33
CA ALA A 85 -24.20 3.97 32.12
C ALA A 85 -23.12 3.93 33.21
N VAL A 86 -22.61 5.10 33.64
CA VAL A 86 -21.62 5.22 34.72
C VAL A 86 -22.22 4.75 36.05
N GLN A 87 -23.42 5.20 36.40
CA GLN A 87 -24.12 4.80 37.63
C GLN A 87 -24.46 3.30 37.67
N THR A 88 -24.82 2.70 36.53
CA THR A 88 -25.26 1.29 36.46
C THR A 88 -24.09 0.30 36.31
N SER A 89 -22.97 0.70 35.71
CA SER A 89 -21.89 -0.23 35.32
C SER A 89 -20.48 0.14 35.76
N GLY A 90 -20.27 1.35 36.31
CA GLY A 90 -18.95 1.87 36.68
C GLY A 90 -17.99 2.10 35.51
N ARG A 91 -18.43 1.94 34.25
CA ARG A 91 -17.62 2.18 33.04
C ARG A 91 -17.93 3.56 32.47
N VAL A 92 -16.89 4.36 32.27
CA VAL A 92 -16.98 5.66 31.57
C VAL A 92 -16.87 5.40 30.06
N PRO A 93 -17.88 5.75 29.23
CA PRO A 93 -17.88 5.45 27.80
C PRO A 93 -17.08 6.46 26.95
N SER A 94 -16.96 7.70 27.42
CA SER A 94 -16.26 8.79 26.72
C SER A 94 -15.77 9.84 27.72
N PHE A 95 -14.72 10.58 27.34
CA PHE A 95 -14.09 11.59 28.17
C PHE A 95 -14.02 12.94 27.45
N PHE A 96 -14.30 14.02 28.18
CA PHE A 96 -13.98 15.37 27.77
C PHE A 96 -12.50 15.68 28.03
N ILE A 97 -11.89 16.36 27.08
CA ILE A 97 -10.55 16.94 27.18
C ILE A 97 -10.65 18.38 26.68
N LEU A 98 -10.25 19.33 27.51
CA LEU A 98 -10.17 20.73 27.11
C LEU A 98 -8.74 21.07 26.66
N HIS A 99 -8.65 21.68 25.47
CA HIS A 99 -7.42 22.23 24.92
C HIS A 99 -7.49 23.76 24.97
N ILE A 100 -6.41 24.40 25.43
CA ILE A 100 -6.35 25.85 25.61
C ILE A 100 -5.13 26.40 24.86
N TYR A 101 -5.32 27.42 24.03
CA TYR A 101 -4.26 28.16 23.35
C TYR A 101 -4.29 29.65 23.70
N PHE A 102 -3.11 30.21 23.98
CA PHE A 102 -2.91 31.64 24.21
C PHE A 102 -1.44 32.01 23.94
N GLN A 103 -1.17 33.00 23.09
CA GLN A 103 0.17 33.57 22.82
C GLN A 103 1.31 32.52 22.80
N GLY A 104 1.30 31.66 21.78
CA GLY A 104 2.32 30.62 21.59
C GLY A 104 2.25 29.45 22.57
N GLN A 105 1.47 29.53 23.65
CA GLN A 105 1.38 28.49 24.67
C GLN A 105 0.14 27.62 24.43
N ARG A 106 0.30 26.31 24.65
CA ARG A 106 -0.77 25.32 24.54
C ARG A 106 -0.83 24.47 25.80
N PHE A 107 -2.04 24.23 26.28
CA PHE A 107 -2.32 23.40 27.44
C PHE A 107 -3.42 22.40 27.11
N LYS A 108 -3.45 21.30 27.85
CA LYS A 108 -4.40 20.19 27.71
C LYS A 108 -4.81 19.73 29.11
N SER A 109 -6.10 19.58 29.35
CA SER A 109 -6.59 19.00 30.61
C SER A 109 -6.30 17.50 30.71
N LYS A 110 -6.41 16.94 31.91
CA LYS A 110 -6.67 15.51 32.06
C LYS A 110 -8.04 15.15 31.43
N PRO A 111 -8.24 13.90 31.00
CA PRO A 111 -9.56 13.40 30.63
C PRO A 111 -10.51 13.43 31.83
N THR A 112 -11.68 14.05 31.65
CA THR A 112 -12.78 14.14 32.62
C THR A 112 -13.98 13.39 32.05
N SER A 113 -14.75 12.66 32.85
CA SER A 113 -15.89 11.87 32.35
C SER A 113 -16.93 12.72 31.62
N CYS A 114 -17.46 12.26 30.48
CA CYS A 114 -18.56 12.92 29.78
C CYS A 114 -19.91 12.68 30.50
N THR A 115 -20.16 13.47 31.53
CA THR A 115 -21.40 13.50 32.35
C THR A 115 -22.20 14.78 32.07
N VAL A 116 -23.44 14.91 32.57
CA VAL A 116 -24.20 16.18 32.47
C VAL A 116 -23.55 17.31 33.29
N GLU A 117 -22.88 16.97 34.40
CA GLU A 117 -22.08 17.88 35.23
C GLU A 117 -20.63 17.37 35.38
N PRO A 118 -19.71 17.67 34.44
CA PRO A 118 -18.34 17.16 34.48
C PRO A 118 -17.45 17.86 35.52
N GLU A 119 -16.81 17.07 36.38
CA GLU A 119 -15.94 17.49 37.49
C GLU A 119 -14.56 18.01 37.02
N PHE A 120 -14.52 19.08 36.23
CA PHE A 120 -13.27 19.80 35.93
C PHE A 120 -12.74 20.51 37.19
N ASN A 121 -11.56 20.11 37.67
CA ASN A 121 -10.86 20.77 38.77
C ASN A 121 -9.36 20.90 38.47
N GLU A 122 -9.04 21.70 37.46
CA GLU A 122 -7.67 21.91 36.98
C GLU A 122 -7.40 23.40 36.73
N GLY A 123 -6.12 23.79 36.70
CA GLY A 123 -5.76 25.17 36.41
C GLY A 123 -4.45 25.31 35.62
N PHE A 124 -4.45 26.29 34.74
CA PHE A 124 -3.44 26.53 33.71
C PHE A 124 -2.79 27.90 33.94
N LEU A 125 -1.46 27.96 33.93
CA LEU A 125 -0.72 29.20 34.19
C LEU A 125 -0.24 29.78 32.86
N LEU A 126 -0.91 30.83 32.38
CA LEU A 126 -0.66 31.48 31.09
C LEU A 126 0.33 32.64 31.29
N GLU A 127 1.49 32.60 30.64
CA GLU A 127 2.47 33.70 30.65
C GLU A 127 2.03 34.83 29.71
N LEU A 128 2.04 36.07 30.19
CA LEU A 128 1.55 37.23 29.42
C LEU A 128 2.69 37.92 28.67
N GLY A 129 2.54 38.09 27.35
CA GLY A 129 3.46 38.87 26.52
C GLY A 129 4.66 38.11 25.95
N LYS A 130 4.78 36.81 26.21
CA LYS A 130 5.88 35.89 25.84
C LYS A 130 6.45 36.10 24.43
N ASP A 131 5.59 36.15 23.41
CA ASP A 131 5.99 36.30 22.01
C ASP A 131 6.24 37.76 21.58
N ARG A 132 5.79 38.74 22.38
CA ARG A 132 5.87 40.19 22.06
C ARG A 132 7.05 40.88 22.75
N TYR A 133 7.47 40.40 23.92
CA TYR A 133 8.55 40.96 24.73
C TYR A 133 9.48 39.85 25.21
N GLY A 134 10.67 39.73 24.61
CA GLY A 134 11.66 38.74 25.02
C GLY A 134 12.01 38.89 26.51
N GLY A 135 12.00 37.76 27.24
CA GLY A 135 11.93 37.67 28.71
C GLY A 135 13.11 38.25 29.51
N ASN A 136 13.28 39.57 29.46
CA ASN A 136 14.27 40.36 30.20
C ASN A 136 13.70 41.76 30.56
N GLN A 137 12.40 41.84 30.86
CA GLN A 137 11.72 43.09 31.26
C GLN A 137 10.80 42.90 32.47
N ARG A 138 10.42 44.03 33.08
CA ARG A 138 9.52 44.10 34.25
C ARG A 138 8.12 43.55 33.92
N PRO A 139 7.37 43.05 34.92
CA PRO A 139 6.03 42.51 34.68
C PRO A 139 5.08 43.57 34.10
N LEU A 140 4.33 43.20 33.06
CA LEU A 140 3.48 44.10 32.27
C LEU A 140 2.43 44.83 33.13
N GLY A 141 2.39 46.16 32.99
CA GLY A 141 1.36 47.02 33.61
C GLY A 141 0.00 46.92 32.92
N SER A 142 -1.06 47.29 33.62
CA SER A 142 -2.46 47.23 33.15
C SER A 142 -2.71 47.97 31.85
N SER A 143 -2.09 49.13 31.66
CA SER A 143 -2.18 49.93 30.42
C SER A 143 -1.61 49.22 29.18
N ALA A 144 -0.64 48.32 29.35
CA ALA A 144 -0.17 47.45 28.28
C ALA A 144 -1.11 46.25 28.07
N LEU A 145 -1.62 45.67 29.16
CA LEU A 145 -2.48 44.48 29.15
C LEU A 145 -3.87 44.75 28.53
N ILE A 146 -4.46 45.92 28.72
CA ILE A 146 -5.74 46.27 28.08
C ILE A 146 -5.61 46.36 26.55
N GLY A 147 -4.46 46.82 26.04
CA GLY A 147 -4.14 46.91 24.61
C GLY A 147 -3.75 45.59 23.94
N MET A 148 -3.97 44.44 24.58
CA MET A 148 -3.70 43.11 24.03
C MET A 148 -5.00 42.45 23.52
N PRO A 149 -5.33 42.52 22.21
CA PRO A 149 -6.56 41.95 21.65
C PRO A 149 -6.55 40.41 21.53
N ASP A 150 -5.52 39.74 22.03
CA ASP A 150 -5.37 38.29 21.91
C ASP A 150 -6.31 37.59 22.90
N GLN A 151 -7.21 36.75 22.41
CA GLN A 151 -8.18 36.00 23.23
C GLN A 151 -7.68 34.58 23.53
N ILE A 152 -8.17 33.99 24.63
CA ILE A 152 -7.85 32.61 24.99
C ILE A 152 -8.76 31.69 24.16
N HIS A 153 -8.17 30.85 23.30
CA HIS A 153 -8.93 29.91 22.48
C HIS A 153 -9.09 28.56 23.20
N MET A 154 -10.32 28.21 23.53
CA MET A 154 -10.71 27.02 24.30
C MET A 154 -11.46 26.04 23.38
N VAL A 155 -10.86 24.88 23.12
CA VAL A 155 -11.46 23.82 22.29
C VAL A 155 -11.81 22.64 23.19
N LEU A 156 -13.11 22.35 23.32
CA LEU A 156 -13.60 21.18 24.07
C LEU A 156 -13.72 20.00 23.10
N ILE A 157 -13.07 18.89 23.45
CA ILE A 157 -13.07 17.66 22.67
C ILE A 157 -13.68 16.53 23.49
N LYS A 158 -14.57 15.75 22.87
CA LYS A 158 -15.00 14.44 23.35
C LYS A 158 -14.11 13.39 22.71
N SER A 159 -13.64 12.44 23.52
CA SER A 159 -12.81 11.32 23.10
C SER A 159 -13.43 10.03 23.61
N ASP A 160 -13.84 9.17 22.68
CA ASP A 160 -14.46 7.88 23.01
C ASP A 160 -13.41 6.80 23.31
N ILE A 161 -13.80 5.71 23.97
CA ILE A 161 -12.92 4.56 24.29
C ILE A 161 -12.20 3.92 23.08
N THR A 162 -12.58 4.25 21.84
CA THR A 162 -11.88 3.82 20.61
C THR A 162 -10.66 4.68 20.24
N GLY A 163 -10.50 5.85 20.87
CA GLY A 163 -9.56 6.89 20.48
C GLY A 163 -10.07 7.82 19.37
N ASP A 164 -11.36 7.79 19.05
CA ASP A 164 -11.96 8.71 18.10
C ASP A 164 -12.36 10.02 18.80
N ASN A 165 -11.80 11.15 18.32
CA ASN A 165 -12.04 12.49 18.85
C ASN A 165 -13.08 13.27 18.02
N THR A 166 -13.98 14.00 18.68
CA THR A 166 -14.90 14.97 18.08
C THR A 166 -14.79 16.32 18.79
N ILE A 167 -14.93 17.43 18.04
CA ILE A 167 -15.00 18.77 18.62
C ILE A 167 -16.42 19.00 19.11
N VAL A 168 -16.55 19.44 20.36
CA VAL A 168 -17.83 19.75 21.02
C VAL A 168 -18.08 21.26 21.02
N SER A 169 -17.05 22.06 21.24
CA SER A 169 -17.13 23.53 21.22
C SER A 169 -15.77 24.17 20.91
N SER A 170 -15.78 25.37 20.30
CA SER A 170 -14.58 26.17 19.97
C SER A 170 -14.78 27.62 20.45
N HIS A 171 -14.58 27.88 21.74
CA HIS A 171 -14.90 29.17 22.38
C HIS A 171 -13.70 30.12 22.42
N PHE A 172 -13.93 31.42 22.21
CA PHE A 172 -12.92 32.48 22.32
C PHE A 172 -13.19 33.35 23.56
N LEU A 173 -12.42 33.11 24.62
CA LEU A 173 -12.57 33.78 25.91
C LEU A 173 -11.81 35.12 25.93
N GLU A 174 -12.59 36.20 26.02
CA GLU A 174 -12.08 37.53 26.39
C GLU A 174 -11.73 37.55 27.90
N TRP A 175 -10.44 37.59 28.20
CA TRP A 175 -9.90 37.53 29.56
C TRP A 175 -9.71 38.91 30.20
N ARG A 176 -9.58 39.98 29.41
CA ARG A 176 -9.22 41.32 29.92
C ARG A 176 -10.21 41.89 30.95
N ALA A 177 -11.42 41.34 31.05
CA ALA A 177 -12.42 41.66 32.07
C ALA A 177 -11.97 41.42 33.53
N ILE A 178 -10.83 40.74 33.77
CA ILE A 178 -10.22 40.66 35.10
C ILE A 178 -9.41 41.92 35.48
N LEU A 179 -9.05 42.79 34.52
CA LEU A 179 -8.30 44.03 34.77
C LEU A 179 -9.08 45.08 35.58
N THR A 180 -10.40 44.93 35.69
CA THR A 180 -11.29 45.84 36.45
C THR A 180 -11.63 45.33 37.85
N ARG A 181 -11.00 44.23 38.29
CA ARG A 181 -11.27 43.56 39.58
C ARG A 181 -10.16 43.83 40.59
N SER A 182 -10.51 44.53 41.68
CA SER A 182 -9.57 44.96 42.73
C SER A 182 -8.90 43.79 43.48
N ASN A 183 -9.62 42.69 43.67
CA ASN A 183 -9.11 41.43 44.23
C ASN A 183 -8.22 40.63 43.25
N CYS A 184 -7.98 41.13 42.03
CA CYS A 184 -7.23 40.45 40.97
C CYS A 184 -7.73 39.04 40.61
N SER A 185 -9.01 38.72 40.86
CA SER A 185 -9.62 37.43 40.54
C SER A 185 -11.08 37.56 40.08
N LEU A 186 -11.44 36.80 39.04
CA LEU A 186 -12.76 36.84 38.39
C LEU A 186 -13.31 35.42 38.24
N VAL A 187 -14.43 35.12 38.90
CA VAL A 187 -15.23 33.92 38.66
C VAL A 187 -16.27 34.22 37.59
N LYS A 188 -16.44 33.32 36.62
CA LYS A 188 -17.36 33.50 35.48
C LYS A 188 -17.82 32.15 34.93
N SER A 189 -19.13 32.02 34.71
CA SER A 189 -19.71 30.94 33.89
C SER A 189 -19.64 31.30 32.41
N ILE A 190 -19.24 30.35 31.56
CA ILE A 190 -19.13 30.48 30.11
C ILE A 190 -20.12 29.54 29.45
N GLU A 191 -20.97 30.08 28.58
CA GLU A 191 -21.83 29.30 27.69
C GLU A 191 -21.00 28.74 26.51
N LEU A 192 -21.07 27.42 26.31
CA LEU A 192 -20.46 26.73 25.17
C LEU A 192 -21.50 26.43 24.10
N LEU A 193 -21.30 27.01 22.92
CA LEU A 193 -22.06 26.68 21.72
C LEU A 193 -21.43 25.49 20.99
N GLY A 194 -22.23 24.75 20.23
CA GLY A 194 -21.76 23.68 19.36
C GLY A 194 -20.91 24.18 18.19
N VAL A 195 -20.61 23.29 17.23
CA VAL A 195 -19.83 23.61 16.03
C VAL A 195 -20.58 23.28 14.74
N GLY A 196 -20.21 23.93 13.64
CA GLY A 196 -20.80 23.68 12.32
C GLY A 196 -22.30 23.96 12.27
N ALA A 197 -23.12 22.92 12.12
CA ALA A 197 -24.58 23.04 12.09
C ALA A 197 -25.20 23.37 13.46
N GLU A 198 -24.51 23.04 14.55
CA GLU A 198 -24.94 23.24 15.94
C GLU A 198 -24.37 24.52 16.56
N ASN A 199 -23.77 25.41 15.76
CA ASN A 199 -23.11 26.65 16.20
C ASN A 199 -24.01 27.69 16.88
N LYS A 200 -25.31 27.42 17.00
CA LYS A 200 -26.32 28.23 17.71
C LYS A 200 -27.03 27.47 18.83
N VAL A 201 -26.62 26.22 19.07
CA VAL A 201 -27.16 25.36 20.12
C VAL A 201 -26.17 25.39 21.29
N THR A 202 -26.68 25.64 22.50
CA THR A 202 -25.90 25.58 23.72
C THR A 202 -25.71 24.12 24.13
N VAL A 203 -24.47 23.65 24.15
CA VAL A 203 -24.10 22.26 24.46
C VAL A 203 -23.78 22.07 25.95
N GLY A 204 -23.39 23.15 26.64
CA GLY A 204 -23.16 23.13 28.09
C GLY A 204 -22.60 24.45 28.61
N ILE A 205 -22.30 24.49 29.91
CA ILE A 205 -21.72 25.64 30.61
C ILE A 205 -20.44 25.20 31.33
N LEU A 206 -19.38 26.01 31.29
CA LEU A 206 -18.17 25.83 32.10
C LEU A 206 -18.03 26.95 33.14
N ASP A 207 -17.81 26.58 34.39
CA ASP A 207 -17.49 27.52 35.47
C ASP A 207 -15.97 27.69 35.59
N ILE A 208 -15.48 28.91 35.35
CA ILE A 208 -14.06 29.25 35.42
C ILE A 208 -13.76 30.30 36.51
N GLN A 209 -12.51 30.29 36.97
CA GLN A 209 -11.90 31.29 37.82
C GLN A 209 -10.59 31.76 37.18
N LEU A 210 -10.47 33.06 36.93
CA LEU A 210 -9.23 33.73 36.53
C LEU A 210 -8.58 34.39 37.76
N GLU A 211 -7.25 34.43 37.80
CA GLU A 211 -6.45 35.14 38.81
C GLU A 211 -5.12 35.63 38.21
N PHE A 212 -4.65 36.83 38.56
CA PHE A 212 -3.31 37.29 38.17
C PHE A 212 -2.22 36.89 39.16
N ILE A 213 -1.06 36.44 38.68
CA ILE A 213 0.10 36.11 39.51
C ILE A 213 1.35 36.83 38.94
N PRO A 214 2.02 37.72 39.71
CA PRO A 214 1.59 38.29 40.99
C PRO A 214 0.37 39.23 40.82
N HIS A 215 -0.35 39.48 41.92
CA HIS A 215 -1.46 40.44 41.97
C HIS A 215 -0.99 41.88 41.64
N PHE A 216 -1.93 42.72 41.23
CA PHE A 216 -1.69 44.16 41.06
C PHE A 216 -1.62 44.87 42.43
N SER A 217 -0.83 45.95 42.49
CA SER A 217 -0.92 46.93 43.58
C SER A 217 -2.14 47.84 43.39
N GLU A 218 -2.71 48.34 44.49
CA GLU A 218 -4.04 48.99 44.53
C GLU A 218 -4.25 50.21 43.61
N GLY A 219 -3.18 50.80 43.08
CA GLY A 219 -3.21 51.91 42.11
C GLY A 219 -3.11 51.52 40.63
N GLN A 220 -3.27 50.24 40.26
CA GLN A 220 -3.08 49.75 38.87
C GLN A 220 -4.34 49.13 38.22
N ILE A 221 -5.51 49.20 38.88
CA ILE A 221 -6.78 48.67 38.35
C ILE A 221 -7.27 49.54 37.17
N VAL A 222 -7.95 48.94 36.18
CA VAL A 222 -8.57 49.67 35.06
C VAL A 222 -10.05 49.92 35.35
N ASP A 223 -10.56 51.08 34.97
CA ASP A 223 -11.99 51.41 35.09
C ASP A 223 -12.85 50.56 34.13
N ASP A 224 -14.05 50.16 34.58
CA ASP A 224 -15.00 49.39 33.78
C ASP A 224 -15.44 50.19 32.52
N ASP A 225 -15.56 51.52 32.60
CA ASP A 225 -15.89 52.36 31.44
C ASP A 225 -14.76 52.39 30.39
N ILE A 226 -13.50 52.45 30.83
CA ILE A 226 -12.32 52.42 29.94
C ILE A 226 -12.22 51.04 29.27
N PHE A 227 -12.44 49.96 30.03
CA PHE A 227 -12.47 48.60 29.52
C PHE A 227 -13.58 48.41 28.47
N ASN A 228 -14.82 48.76 28.80
CA ASN A 228 -15.96 48.60 27.88
C ASN A 228 -15.82 49.49 26.64
N GLY A 229 -15.26 50.69 26.79
CA GLY A 229 -14.92 51.59 25.68
C GLY A 229 -13.92 50.94 24.71
N GLN A 230 -12.78 50.45 25.22
CA GLN A 230 -11.75 49.79 24.40
C GLN A 230 -12.29 48.55 23.65
N ILE A 231 -13.00 47.66 24.35
CA ILE A 231 -13.57 46.45 23.74
C ILE A 231 -14.61 46.79 22.67
N SER A 232 -15.40 47.85 22.87
CA SER A 232 -16.38 48.31 21.87
C SER A 232 -15.71 48.93 20.64
N LEU A 233 -14.65 49.72 20.84
CA LEU A 233 -13.85 50.28 19.75
C LEU A 233 -13.16 49.18 18.92
N GLU A 234 -12.57 48.17 19.57
CA GLU A 234 -11.96 47.02 18.89
C GLU A 234 -12.97 46.24 18.03
N LYS A 235 -14.17 45.95 18.58
CA LYS A 235 -15.25 45.25 17.86
C LYS A 235 -15.80 46.05 16.69
N ASN A 236 -16.01 47.36 16.87
CA ASN A 236 -16.49 48.23 15.80
C ASN A 236 -15.47 48.31 14.66
N HIS A 237 -14.20 48.55 14.98
CA HIS A 237 -13.12 48.62 13.99
C HIS A 237 -12.90 47.29 13.24
N ALA A 238 -13.09 46.14 13.89
CA ALA A 238 -13.10 44.83 13.24
C ALA A 238 -14.26 44.68 12.25
N SER A 239 -15.49 44.99 12.69
CA SER A 239 -16.70 44.92 11.86
C SER A 239 -16.66 45.87 10.65
N GLU A 240 -16.09 47.08 10.83
CA GLU A 240 -15.89 48.03 9.74
C GLU A 240 -14.89 47.50 8.69
N LYS A 241 -13.79 46.87 9.11
CA LYS A 241 -12.83 46.22 8.19
C LYS A 241 -13.46 45.07 7.41
N GLU A 242 -14.16 44.17 8.09
CA GLU A 242 -14.88 43.06 7.45
C GLU A 242 -15.90 43.58 6.43
N ARG A 243 -16.65 44.64 6.78
CA ARG A 243 -17.61 45.32 5.88
C ARG A 243 -16.91 45.97 4.68
N LEU A 244 -15.81 46.69 4.88
CA LEU A 244 -15.04 47.34 3.80
C LEU A 244 -14.47 46.29 2.84
N PHE A 245 -13.88 45.21 3.35
CA PHE A 245 -13.40 44.12 2.51
C PHE A 245 -14.54 43.41 1.77
N LEU A 246 -15.71 43.21 2.41
CA LEU A 246 -16.87 42.62 1.75
C LEU A 246 -17.40 43.50 0.60
N ILE A 247 -17.29 44.82 0.69
CA ILE A 247 -17.62 45.76 -0.40
C ILE A 247 -16.57 45.64 -1.52
N TYR A 248 -15.28 45.67 -1.17
CA TYR A 248 -14.18 45.49 -2.12
C TYR A 248 -14.28 44.17 -2.89
N ALA A 249 -14.44 43.04 -2.19
CA ALA A 249 -14.57 41.71 -2.78
C ALA A 249 -15.79 41.61 -3.70
N LYS A 250 -16.93 42.23 -3.35
CA LYS A 250 -18.12 42.29 -4.21
C LYS A 250 -17.88 43.10 -5.49
N GLN A 251 -17.10 44.17 -5.45
CA GLN A 251 -16.70 44.90 -6.65
C GLN A 251 -15.73 44.08 -7.50
N TRP A 252 -14.64 43.61 -6.89
CA TRP A 252 -13.59 42.83 -7.55
C TRP A 252 -14.15 41.57 -8.24
N TRP A 253 -15.16 40.93 -7.65
CA TRP A 253 -15.88 39.78 -8.20
C TRP A 253 -16.76 40.15 -9.39
N LYS A 254 -17.50 41.28 -9.34
CA LYS A 254 -18.27 41.79 -10.49
C LYS A 254 -17.36 42.04 -11.69
N GLU A 255 -16.24 42.71 -11.47
CA GLU A 255 -15.20 42.94 -12.48
C GLU A 255 -14.67 41.61 -13.04
N TYR A 256 -14.33 40.63 -12.19
CA TYR A 256 -13.84 39.32 -12.64
C TYR A 256 -14.86 38.60 -13.54
N LEU A 257 -16.14 38.65 -13.19
CA LEU A 257 -17.23 38.09 -14.01
C LEU A 257 -17.54 38.87 -15.30
N GLN A 258 -17.06 40.12 -15.42
CA GLN A 258 -17.18 40.91 -16.66
C GLN A 258 -16.12 40.52 -17.70
N ILE A 259 -14.98 39.92 -17.30
CA ILE A 259 -13.89 39.59 -18.23
C ILE A 259 -14.29 38.44 -19.18
N ARG A 260 -14.92 37.36 -18.68
CA ARG A 260 -15.49 36.27 -19.50
C ARG A 260 -16.70 35.63 -18.82
N THR A 261 -17.68 35.21 -19.62
CA THR A 261 -18.88 34.49 -19.15
C THR A 261 -18.56 33.20 -18.37
N LEU A 262 -17.57 32.42 -18.85
CA LEU A 262 -17.10 31.17 -18.24
C LEU A 262 -16.54 31.34 -16.82
N HIS A 263 -16.23 32.57 -16.37
CA HIS A 263 -15.75 32.81 -15.01
C HIS A 263 -16.82 32.51 -13.94
N ARG A 264 -18.10 32.41 -14.32
CA ARG A 264 -19.21 31.99 -13.45
C ARG A 264 -19.14 30.52 -13.02
N GLU A 265 -18.46 29.68 -13.80
CA GLU A 265 -18.35 28.23 -13.56
C GLU A 265 -17.06 27.85 -12.81
N ARG A 266 -16.15 28.81 -12.60
CA ARG A 266 -14.85 28.58 -11.95
C ARG A 266 -14.97 28.59 -10.43
N LEU A 267 -14.38 27.59 -9.78
CA LEU A 267 -14.34 27.47 -8.32
C LEU A 267 -13.35 28.47 -7.70
N VAL A 268 -13.79 29.73 -7.54
CA VAL A 268 -13.05 30.82 -6.88
C VAL A 268 -13.60 31.03 -5.47
N LYS A 269 -12.83 30.66 -4.44
CA LYS A 269 -13.25 30.69 -3.02
C LYS A 269 -12.64 31.90 -2.32
N ILE A 270 -13.38 33.00 -2.21
CA ILE A 270 -12.92 34.22 -1.51
C ILE A 270 -13.18 34.12 0.01
N PHE A 271 -14.33 33.57 0.39
CA PHE A 271 -14.75 33.38 1.77
C PHE A 271 -15.01 31.90 2.07
N ALA A 272 -14.67 31.47 3.28
CA ALA A 272 -15.00 30.16 3.85
C ALA A 272 -15.59 30.32 5.25
N GLN A 273 -16.33 29.30 5.72
CA GLN A 273 -17.02 29.33 7.00
C GLN A 273 -16.18 28.61 8.07
N ASP A 274 -15.93 29.27 9.21
CA ASP A 274 -15.15 28.69 10.32
C ASP A 274 -15.96 27.67 11.14
N GLU A 275 -15.33 27.02 12.12
CA GLU A 275 -16.02 26.01 12.94
C GLU A 275 -17.18 26.56 13.79
N ASN A 276 -17.22 27.88 14.02
CA ASN A 276 -18.28 28.59 14.72
C ASN A 276 -19.32 29.21 13.75
N GLY A 277 -19.22 28.90 12.46
CA GLY A 277 -20.15 29.35 11.43
C GLY A 277 -19.93 30.78 10.94
N VAL A 278 -18.81 31.44 11.26
CA VAL A 278 -18.48 32.80 10.81
C VAL A 278 -17.81 32.76 9.44
N ASN A 279 -18.25 33.60 8.50
CA ASN A 279 -17.63 33.69 7.18
C ASN A 279 -16.35 34.55 7.24
N ARG A 280 -15.20 33.96 6.92
CA ARG A 280 -13.88 34.61 6.94
C ARG A 280 -13.22 34.57 5.56
N VAL A 281 -12.31 35.51 5.31
CA VAL A 281 -11.48 35.51 4.10
C VAL A 281 -10.57 34.27 4.12
N VAL A 282 -10.41 33.57 2.99
CA VAL A 282 -9.61 32.34 2.95
C VAL A 282 -8.14 32.55 3.37
N CYS A 283 -7.58 33.73 3.11
CA CYS A 283 -6.23 34.12 3.53
C CYS A 283 -6.08 34.24 5.07
N SER A 284 -7.17 34.40 5.84
CA SER A 284 -7.12 34.43 7.30
C SER A 284 -6.65 33.10 7.89
N PHE A 285 -6.95 31.97 7.24
CA PHE A 285 -6.59 30.63 7.72
C PHE A 285 -5.11 30.27 7.50
N ILE A 286 -4.38 31.04 6.69
CA ILE A 286 -2.97 30.78 6.34
C ILE A 286 -2.07 31.84 6.98
N LYS A 287 -1.04 31.41 7.71
CA LYS A 287 0.14 32.18 8.11
C LYS A 287 1.37 31.23 8.12
N PRO A 288 2.62 31.72 8.03
CA PRO A 288 3.80 30.85 8.05
C PRO A 288 3.99 30.14 9.42
N LEU A 289 3.93 28.80 9.43
CA LEU A 289 4.11 27.97 10.63
C LEU A 289 5.50 27.32 10.64
N ARG A 290 6.39 27.79 11.53
CA ARG A 290 7.70 27.19 11.74
C ARG A 290 7.57 25.91 12.58
N ALA A 291 8.02 24.78 12.04
CA ALA A 291 8.02 23.48 12.73
C ALA A 291 9.13 23.31 13.81
N SER A 292 9.85 24.39 14.14
CA SER A 292 10.98 24.40 15.10
C SER A 292 12.04 23.33 14.81
N ARG A 293 12.18 22.32 15.67
CA ARG A 293 13.08 21.16 15.47
C ARG A 293 12.30 19.84 15.44
N LEU A 294 11.01 19.89 15.05
CA LEU A 294 10.12 18.72 15.05
C LEU A 294 9.88 18.15 13.64
N LEU A 295 10.24 18.90 12.60
CA LEU A 295 10.25 18.48 11.19
C LEU A 295 11.46 19.14 10.52
N ASP A 296 12.37 18.33 9.97
CA ASP A 296 13.61 18.76 9.33
C ASP A 296 13.41 19.28 7.90
N THR A 297 12.37 18.80 7.20
CA THR A 297 12.17 19.08 5.77
C THR A 297 10.71 19.31 5.35
N PRO A 298 10.49 20.07 4.26
CA PRO A 298 9.21 20.17 3.56
C PRO A 298 8.55 18.82 3.19
N ARG A 299 9.35 17.77 2.97
CA ARG A 299 8.82 16.43 2.62
C ARG A 299 8.34 15.67 3.84
N GLN A 300 9.07 15.73 4.95
CA GLN A 300 8.57 15.24 6.25
C GLN A 300 7.31 16.00 6.68
N ALA A 301 7.20 17.31 6.42
CA ALA A 301 5.98 18.07 6.69
C ALA A 301 4.79 17.59 5.84
N ALA A 302 4.99 17.35 4.54
CA ALA A 302 3.97 16.73 3.69
C ALA A 302 3.59 15.31 4.14
N ARG A 303 4.53 14.54 4.71
CA ARG A 303 4.26 13.23 5.31
C ARG A 303 3.48 13.35 6.61
N PHE A 304 3.86 14.24 7.52
CA PHE A 304 3.17 14.52 8.78
C PHE A 304 1.70 14.88 8.55
N VAL A 305 1.41 15.84 7.66
CA VAL A 305 0.04 16.24 7.35
C VAL A 305 -0.76 15.07 6.78
N ALA A 306 -0.15 14.25 5.92
CA ALA A 306 -0.77 13.05 5.35
C ALA A 306 -0.88 11.85 6.34
N LEU A 307 -0.56 12.03 7.62
CA LEU A 307 -0.80 11.08 8.72
C LEU A 307 -1.89 11.54 9.70
N ILE A 308 -2.37 12.79 9.56
CA ILE A 308 -3.56 13.28 10.26
C ILE A 308 -4.81 12.57 9.67
N GLY A 309 -5.84 12.37 10.49
CA GLY A 309 -7.00 11.56 10.09
C GLY A 309 -7.88 12.23 9.03
N TYR A 310 -8.08 11.58 7.88
CA TYR A 310 -9.04 12.08 6.90
C TYR A 310 -10.48 11.78 7.32
N GLU A 311 -11.31 12.82 7.45
CA GLU A 311 -12.71 12.73 7.84
C GLU A 311 -13.55 13.80 7.11
N LYS A 312 -14.61 13.38 6.41
CA LYS A 312 -15.57 14.31 5.81
C LYS A 312 -16.69 14.62 6.79
N LEU A 313 -17.01 15.90 6.98
CA LEU A 313 -18.27 16.26 7.63
C LEU A 313 -19.46 15.88 6.73
N SER A 314 -20.49 15.32 7.36
CA SER A 314 -21.81 15.06 6.77
C SER A 314 -22.86 15.69 7.68
N CYS A 315 -23.81 16.44 7.10
CA CYS A 315 -24.95 16.95 7.83
C CYS A 315 -25.96 15.83 8.17
N VAL A 316 -26.82 16.08 9.15
CA VAL A 316 -27.95 15.20 9.48
C VAL A 316 -29.05 15.42 8.44
N GLY A 317 -29.47 14.34 7.76
CA GLY A 317 -30.35 14.38 6.60
C GLY A 317 -29.59 14.33 5.27
N ALA A 318 -30.26 13.90 4.20
CA ALA A 318 -29.63 13.64 2.89
C ALA A 318 -29.38 14.92 2.06
N GLY A 319 -28.66 15.90 2.65
CA GLY A 319 -28.33 17.19 2.05
C GLY A 319 -26.97 17.23 1.32
N GLU A 320 -26.66 18.40 0.75
CA GLU A 320 -25.39 18.65 0.05
C GLU A 320 -24.19 18.79 1.00
N ARG A 321 -22.97 18.81 0.44
CA ARG A 321 -21.70 18.96 1.20
C ARG A 321 -21.69 20.27 1.97
N VAL A 322 -21.79 20.20 3.30
CA VAL A 322 -21.45 21.32 4.19
C VAL A 322 -19.93 21.45 4.23
N GLU A 323 -19.42 22.64 3.89
CA GLU A 323 -17.99 22.94 3.81
C GLU A 323 -17.59 23.86 4.96
N GLN A 324 -16.93 23.28 5.97
CA GLN A 324 -16.47 23.95 7.19
C GLN A 324 -14.94 23.89 7.22
N TRP A 325 -14.28 25.03 7.46
CA TRP A 325 -12.83 25.14 7.56
C TRP A 325 -12.45 25.37 9.01
N SER A 326 -11.62 24.51 9.60
CA SER A 326 -11.28 24.59 11.01
C SER A 326 -10.16 25.60 11.27
N SER A 327 -10.20 26.30 12.40
CA SER A 327 -8.98 26.92 12.95
C SER A 327 -7.90 25.84 13.15
N ILE A 328 -6.63 26.18 12.95
CA ILE A 328 -5.55 25.18 13.04
C ILE A 328 -5.46 24.59 14.45
N HIS A 329 -5.79 25.35 15.50
CA HIS A 329 -5.86 24.80 16.86
C HIS A 329 -6.98 23.77 17.02
N ALA A 330 -8.17 24.01 16.47
CA ALA A 330 -9.25 23.02 16.46
C ALA A 330 -8.87 21.77 15.65
N PHE A 331 -8.27 21.94 14.46
CA PHE A 331 -7.84 20.84 13.59
C PHE A 331 -6.76 19.95 14.25
N LEU A 332 -5.68 20.54 14.77
CA LEU A 332 -4.60 19.78 15.41
C LEU A 332 -5.08 19.05 16.66
N CYS A 333 -5.95 19.67 17.47
CA CYS A 333 -6.48 19.03 18.68
C CYS A 333 -7.49 17.90 18.35
N ARG A 334 -8.32 18.06 17.30
CA ARG A 334 -9.17 16.97 16.77
C ARG A 334 -8.33 15.83 16.17
N ASN A 335 -7.20 16.16 15.55
CA ASN A 335 -6.33 15.26 14.78
C ASN A 335 -7.07 14.58 13.60
N LYS A 336 -8.13 15.24 13.08
CA LYS A 336 -8.90 14.82 11.90
C LYS A 336 -9.52 16.02 11.16
N GLY A 337 -9.79 15.91 9.86
CA GLY A 337 -10.46 16.94 9.04
C GLY A 337 -10.60 16.58 7.54
N ASP A 338 -11.16 17.49 6.72
CA ASP A 338 -11.32 17.29 5.27
C ASP A 338 -10.07 17.81 4.51
N CYS A 339 -10.07 17.77 3.17
CA CYS A 339 -8.88 18.09 2.37
C CYS A 339 -8.50 19.56 2.40
N GLU A 340 -9.45 20.43 2.77
CA GLU A 340 -9.28 21.85 3.03
C GLU A 340 -8.38 22.08 4.25
N ASP A 341 -8.70 21.52 5.43
CA ASP A 341 -7.91 21.65 6.66
C ASP A 341 -6.45 21.16 6.45
N HIS A 342 -6.31 20.02 5.78
CA HIS A 342 -5.00 19.43 5.45
C HIS A 342 -4.21 20.30 4.46
N ALA A 343 -4.85 20.91 3.46
CA ALA A 343 -4.17 21.81 2.52
C ALA A 343 -3.72 23.11 3.20
N ILE A 344 -4.53 23.66 4.10
CA ILE A 344 -4.20 24.86 4.89
C ILE A 344 -2.97 24.59 5.76
N LEU A 345 -2.97 23.54 6.59
CA LEU A 345 -1.83 23.21 7.46
C LEU A 345 -0.54 22.96 6.65
N LEU A 346 -0.63 22.24 5.54
CA LEU A 346 0.54 22.00 4.68
C LEU A 346 1.05 23.31 4.07
N CYS A 347 0.18 24.21 3.61
CA CYS A 347 0.60 25.51 3.09
C CYS A 347 1.31 26.36 4.16
N CYS A 348 0.75 26.41 5.38
CA CYS A 348 1.37 27.09 6.52
C CYS A 348 2.77 26.55 6.82
N LEU A 349 2.96 25.23 6.81
CA LEU A 349 4.26 24.60 7.04
C LEU A 349 5.27 24.89 5.91
N LEU A 350 4.85 24.80 4.63
CA LEU A 350 5.75 25.08 3.50
C LEU A 350 6.19 26.56 3.46
N LEU A 351 5.29 27.49 3.77
CA LEU A 351 5.63 28.90 4.01
C LEU A 351 6.60 29.06 5.19
N GLY A 352 6.43 28.27 6.26
CA GLY A 352 7.33 28.22 7.41
C GLY A 352 8.75 27.73 7.10
N PHE A 353 8.92 26.91 6.06
CA PHE A 353 10.21 26.52 5.47
C PHE A 353 10.75 27.53 4.43
N GLY A 354 10.03 28.63 4.16
CA GLY A 354 10.43 29.65 3.20
C GLY A 354 10.19 29.31 1.73
N LEU A 355 9.31 28.35 1.44
CA LEU A 355 8.87 28.06 0.07
C LEU A 355 7.69 28.97 -0.30
N ASP A 356 7.67 29.51 -1.53
CA ASP A 356 6.50 30.23 -2.03
C ASP A 356 5.36 29.24 -2.34
N ALA A 357 4.40 29.18 -1.41
CA ALA A 357 3.37 28.15 -1.35
C ALA A 357 1.97 28.76 -1.31
N TYR A 358 1.05 28.12 -2.02
CA TYR A 358 -0.34 28.55 -2.19
C TYR A 358 -1.29 27.37 -2.06
N VAL A 359 -2.46 27.57 -1.44
CA VAL A 359 -3.58 26.63 -1.57
C VAL A 359 -4.27 26.88 -2.91
N ALA A 360 -4.40 25.81 -3.70
CA ALA A 360 -5.17 25.79 -4.94
C ALA A 360 -6.57 25.22 -4.70
N VAL A 361 -7.57 25.86 -5.29
CA VAL A 361 -8.97 25.40 -5.30
C VAL A 361 -9.36 25.04 -6.72
N GLY A 362 -9.97 23.86 -6.90
CA GLY A 362 -10.30 23.35 -8.23
C GLY A 362 -11.03 22.02 -8.18
N THR A 363 -10.98 21.25 -9.27
CA THR A 363 -11.61 19.92 -9.37
C THR A 363 -10.60 18.81 -9.66
N LYS A 364 -10.89 17.60 -9.16
CA LYS A 364 -10.23 16.36 -9.61
C LYS A 364 -10.87 15.83 -10.90
N MET A 365 -10.24 14.85 -11.55
CA MET A 365 -10.71 14.25 -12.83
C MET A 365 -12.18 13.78 -12.85
N LYS A 366 -12.80 13.52 -11.69
CA LYS A 366 -14.22 13.17 -11.55
C LYS A 366 -15.18 14.37 -11.45
N GLY A 367 -14.69 15.61 -11.55
CA GLY A 367 -15.47 16.84 -11.36
C GLY A 367 -15.72 17.23 -9.90
N SER A 368 -15.37 16.38 -8.93
CA SER A 368 -15.43 16.72 -7.51
C SER A 368 -14.47 17.84 -7.16
N ALA A 369 -14.96 18.86 -6.44
CA ALA A 369 -14.12 19.88 -5.81
C ALA A 369 -13.05 19.25 -4.91
N HIS A 370 -11.85 19.83 -4.90
CA HIS A 370 -10.72 19.41 -4.06
C HIS A 370 -9.71 20.56 -3.89
N THR A 371 -9.08 20.65 -2.72
CA THR A 371 -8.00 21.60 -2.45
C THR A 371 -6.65 20.90 -2.29
N TRP A 372 -5.60 21.48 -2.87
CA TRP A 372 -4.23 20.97 -2.78
C TRP A 372 -3.24 22.13 -2.64
N VAL A 373 -1.97 21.84 -2.36
CA VAL A 373 -0.95 22.90 -2.23
C VAL A 373 -0.07 22.94 -3.47
N VAL A 374 0.27 24.14 -3.91
CA VAL A 374 1.15 24.43 -5.05
C VAL A 374 2.33 25.23 -4.54
N THR A 375 3.55 24.82 -4.89
CA THR A 375 4.75 25.62 -4.67
C THR A 375 5.39 26.00 -6.00
N ILE A 376 5.84 27.25 -6.11
CA ILE A 376 6.58 27.76 -7.27
C ILE A 376 8.01 28.05 -6.81
N ASP A 377 9.02 27.58 -7.54
CA ASP A 377 10.42 27.91 -7.24
C ASP A 377 10.90 29.18 -7.98
N THR A 378 12.09 29.66 -7.64
CA THR A 378 12.70 30.87 -8.22
C THR A 378 13.00 30.78 -9.72
N TYR A 379 12.85 29.60 -10.33
CA TYR A 379 12.98 29.36 -11.77
C TYR A 379 11.62 29.18 -12.47
N GLY A 380 10.52 29.44 -11.75
CA GLY A 380 9.15 29.27 -12.25
C GLY A 380 8.68 27.82 -12.29
N LYS A 381 9.41 26.88 -11.67
CA LYS A 381 9.03 25.46 -11.67
C LYS A 381 7.89 25.23 -10.69
N VAL A 382 6.83 24.60 -11.17
CA VAL A 382 5.61 24.36 -10.41
C VAL A 382 5.58 22.92 -9.89
N MET A 383 5.37 22.76 -8.58
CA MET A 383 5.16 21.47 -7.91
C MET A 383 3.81 21.45 -7.20
N PHE A 384 2.99 20.44 -7.48
CA PHE A 384 1.75 20.17 -6.75
C PHE A 384 1.99 19.17 -5.63
N TRP A 385 1.35 19.37 -4.48
CA TRP A 385 1.43 18.53 -3.29
C TRP A 385 0.01 18.09 -2.89
N GLU A 386 -0.26 16.79 -2.88
CA GLU A 386 -1.53 16.20 -2.45
C GLU A 386 -1.53 16.03 -0.92
N SER A 387 -2.26 16.90 -0.22
CA SER A 387 -2.24 17.01 1.25
C SER A 387 -2.65 15.71 1.96
N LEU A 388 -3.55 14.93 1.38
CA LEU A 388 -4.03 13.66 1.93
C LEU A 388 -3.10 12.45 1.70
N THR A 389 -1.97 12.61 0.99
CA THR A 389 -1.09 11.48 0.66
C THR A 389 0.41 11.77 0.74
N GLY A 390 0.80 13.05 0.84
CA GLY A 390 2.18 13.50 0.75
C GLY A 390 2.79 13.37 -0.66
N GLN A 391 2.04 12.87 -1.65
CA GLN A 391 2.53 12.73 -3.01
C GLN A 391 2.74 14.09 -3.68
N ARG A 392 3.77 14.15 -4.54
CA ARG A 392 4.18 15.37 -5.23
C ARG A 392 4.20 15.12 -6.73
N TYR A 393 3.62 16.03 -7.50
CA TYR A 393 3.58 15.97 -8.96
C TYR A 393 4.27 17.21 -9.52
N GLN A 394 5.25 17.04 -10.40
CA GLN A 394 5.82 18.16 -11.15
C GLN A 394 4.83 18.55 -12.26
N HIS A 395 4.46 19.83 -12.31
CA HIS A 395 3.67 20.37 -13.40
C HIS A 395 4.58 20.89 -14.51
N SER A 396 4.08 20.86 -15.74
CA SER A 396 4.73 21.41 -16.93
C SER A 396 3.62 21.69 -17.95
N PRO A 397 3.33 22.96 -18.28
CA PRO A 397 2.18 23.31 -19.11
C PRO A 397 2.36 22.82 -20.55
N ILE A 398 1.27 22.33 -21.14
CA ILE A 398 1.23 21.92 -22.55
C ILE A 398 0.93 23.15 -23.42
N SER A 399 1.78 23.43 -24.41
CA SER A 399 1.52 24.46 -25.43
C SER A 399 0.31 24.07 -26.27
N LEU A 400 -0.57 25.03 -26.57
CA LEU A 400 -1.73 24.77 -27.44
C LEU A 400 -1.31 24.44 -28.88
N ASP A 401 -0.18 24.97 -29.33
CA ASP A 401 0.40 24.72 -30.65
C ASP A 401 1.14 23.37 -30.75
N ASP A 402 1.49 22.75 -29.61
CA ASP A 402 2.08 21.40 -29.52
C ASP A 402 1.01 20.29 -29.48
N LEU A 403 -0.28 20.62 -29.61
CA LEU A 403 -1.37 19.65 -29.69
C LEU A 403 -1.39 19.01 -31.08
N PRO A 404 -1.03 17.71 -31.24
CA PRO A 404 -1.03 17.08 -32.55
C PRO A 404 -2.47 16.85 -33.01
N HIS A 405 -2.72 16.96 -34.31
CA HIS A 405 -3.98 16.51 -34.93
C HIS A 405 -4.19 14.98 -34.87
N GLU A 406 -3.25 14.22 -34.28
CA GLU A 406 -3.28 12.76 -34.18
C GLU A 406 -3.03 12.25 -32.75
N LYS A 407 -3.39 10.97 -32.53
CA LYS A 407 -3.65 10.35 -31.22
C LYS A 407 -2.38 10.08 -30.38
N VAL A 408 -1.79 11.12 -29.80
CA VAL A 408 -0.73 10.99 -28.78
C VAL A 408 -1.25 11.41 -27.40
N GLU A 409 -1.90 10.48 -26.70
CA GLU A 409 -2.32 10.67 -25.30
C GLU A 409 -1.09 10.77 -24.37
N ARG A 410 -0.53 11.99 -24.22
CA ARG A 410 0.43 12.30 -23.15
C ARG A 410 -0.29 12.19 -21.79
N LYS A 411 -0.14 11.01 -21.19
CA LYS A 411 -0.76 10.61 -19.92
C LYS A 411 -0.48 11.63 -18.81
N GLN A 412 -1.53 12.29 -18.31
CA GLN A 412 -1.44 13.25 -17.21
C GLN A 412 -0.92 12.57 -15.93
N ASN A 413 0.06 13.19 -15.27
CA ASN A 413 0.73 12.64 -14.09
C ASN A 413 0.11 13.07 -12.74
N HIS A 414 -0.98 13.85 -12.75
CA HIS A 414 -1.64 14.39 -11.56
C HIS A 414 -3.17 14.14 -11.54
N PRO A 415 -3.83 14.11 -10.37
CA PRO A 415 -5.27 13.82 -10.26
C PRO A 415 -6.19 15.02 -10.54
N TYR A 416 -5.64 16.22 -10.71
CA TYR A 416 -6.38 17.48 -10.86
C TYR A 416 -6.79 17.75 -12.32
N LYS A 417 -7.96 18.36 -12.50
CA LYS A 417 -8.59 18.65 -13.81
C LYS A 417 -8.67 20.15 -14.07
N THR A 418 -9.25 20.92 -13.14
CA THR A 418 -9.41 22.38 -13.25
C THR A 418 -8.92 23.11 -12.01
N ILE A 419 -8.54 24.38 -12.15
CA ILE A 419 -8.07 25.29 -11.10
C ILE A 419 -8.73 26.67 -11.24
N GLY A 420 -9.41 27.11 -10.18
CA GLY A 420 -10.13 28.39 -10.13
C GLY A 420 -9.34 29.51 -9.45
N CYS A 421 -8.72 29.25 -8.28
CA CYS A 421 -7.91 30.23 -7.57
C CYS A 421 -6.72 29.63 -6.81
N LEU A 422 -5.76 30.51 -6.50
CA LEU A 422 -4.57 30.30 -5.68
C LEU A 422 -4.53 31.38 -4.59
N PHE A 423 -4.22 31.03 -3.35
CA PHE A 423 -4.08 32.01 -2.26
C PHE A 423 -3.08 31.54 -1.19
N ASN A 424 -2.49 32.50 -0.47
CA ASN A 424 -1.63 32.27 0.69
C ASN A 424 -1.98 33.26 1.83
N ASP A 425 -1.03 33.59 2.71
CA ASP A 425 -1.25 34.46 3.88
C ASP A 425 -1.43 35.95 3.53
N LYS A 426 -1.07 36.35 2.30
CA LYS A 426 -1.04 37.75 1.81
C LYS A 426 -1.67 37.96 0.44
N LYS A 427 -1.44 37.02 -0.49
CA LYS A 427 -1.83 37.12 -1.90
C LYS A 427 -3.06 36.26 -2.20
N PHE A 428 -3.94 36.78 -3.07
CA PHE A 428 -5.06 36.04 -3.64
C PHE A 428 -5.12 36.25 -5.15
N PHE A 429 -5.22 35.15 -5.91
CA PHE A 429 -5.26 35.14 -7.36
C PHE A 429 -6.42 34.26 -7.87
N ALA A 430 -7.26 34.78 -8.77
CA ALA A 430 -8.17 33.94 -9.57
C ALA A 430 -7.63 33.74 -10.98
N ASN A 431 -7.81 32.53 -11.51
CA ASN A 431 -7.37 32.15 -12.83
C ASN A 431 -8.10 32.99 -13.90
N ASN A 432 -7.34 33.79 -14.65
CA ASN A 432 -7.82 34.69 -15.70
C ASN A 432 -7.46 34.20 -17.12
N GLN A 433 -6.93 32.99 -17.27
CA GLN A 433 -6.66 32.38 -18.58
C GLN A 433 -7.97 32.03 -19.33
N SER A 434 -7.88 31.76 -20.62
CA SER A 434 -9.02 31.33 -21.45
C SER A 434 -9.66 30.03 -20.97
N MET A 435 -8.84 29.05 -20.58
CA MET A 435 -9.26 27.77 -19.99
C MET A 435 -8.94 27.71 -18.49
N ASP A 436 -9.70 26.92 -17.73
CA ASP A 436 -9.47 26.65 -16.31
C ASP A 436 -8.73 25.31 -16.07
N ARG A 437 -8.43 24.55 -17.13
CA ARG A 437 -7.77 23.25 -17.06
C ARG A 437 -6.34 23.34 -16.52
N VAL A 438 -5.98 22.43 -15.63
CA VAL A 438 -4.65 22.41 -14.97
C VAL A 438 -3.52 22.09 -15.95
N ASP A 439 -3.74 21.22 -16.95
CA ASP A 439 -2.68 20.72 -17.83
C ASP A 439 -2.15 21.76 -18.86
N VAL A 440 -2.97 22.75 -19.21
CA VAL A 440 -2.56 23.92 -20.02
C VAL A 440 -2.30 25.17 -19.18
N CYS A 441 -2.50 25.11 -17.85
CA CYS A 441 -2.41 26.27 -16.96
C CYS A 441 -0.96 26.75 -16.79
N LYS A 442 -0.72 28.02 -17.15
CA LYS A 442 0.50 28.78 -16.88
C LYS A 442 0.40 29.44 -15.51
N PHE A 443 1.41 29.25 -14.67
CA PHE A 443 1.47 29.79 -13.30
C PHE A 443 2.28 31.09 -13.22
N ASN A 444 2.17 31.94 -14.25
CA ASN A 444 2.81 33.26 -14.27
C ASN A 444 1.96 34.26 -13.47
N LEU A 445 2.11 34.27 -12.14
CA LEU A 445 1.21 34.99 -11.22
C LEU A 445 1.28 36.52 -11.35
N GLU A 446 2.40 37.07 -11.83
CA GLU A 446 2.57 38.51 -12.03
C GLU A 446 1.89 39.02 -13.32
N GLU A 447 1.46 38.12 -14.21
CA GLU A 447 0.82 38.47 -15.47
C GLU A 447 -0.71 38.54 -15.32
N GLU A 448 -1.26 39.76 -15.32
CA GLU A 448 -2.70 40.01 -15.12
C GLU A 448 -3.60 39.39 -16.21
N SER A 449 -3.03 39.07 -17.38
CA SER A 449 -3.69 38.28 -18.44
C SER A 449 -4.00 36.84 -17.99
N SER A 450 -3.14 36.26 -17.17
CA SER A 450 -3.19 34.89 -16.70
C SER A 450 -3.84 34.76 -15.32
N TRP A 451 -3.61 35.73 -14.41
CA TRP A 451 -4.12 35.70 -13.04
C TRP A 451 -4.61 37.08 -12.59
N LYS A 452 -5.89 37.21 -12.20
CA LYS A 452 -6.39 38.43 -11.56
C LYS A 452 -6.03 38.39 -10.08
N LYS A 453 -5.18 39.31 -9.63
CA LYS A 453 -4.82 39.51 -8.21
C LYS A 453 -5.83 40.40 -7.46
N MET A 454 -5.90 40.25 -6.14
CA MET A 454 -6.45 41.26 -5.23
C MET A 454 -5.34 42.18 -4.70
N SER A 455 -5.71 43.30 -4.05
CA SER A 455 -4.76 44.14 -3.33
C SER A 455 -4.33 43.48 -2.03
N GLU A 456 -3.02 43.35 -1.82
CA GLU A 456 -2.42 42.81 -0.59
C GLU A 456 -2.80 43.65 0.63
N GLU A 457 -2.84 44.99 0.50
CA GLU A 457 -3.27 45.90 1.57
C GLU A 457 -4.71 45.62 2.03
N SER A 458 -5.61 45.32 1.09
CA SER A 458 -7.02 45.01 1.40
C SER A 458 -7.15 43.66 2.09
N ILE A 459 -6.31 42.69 1.75
CA ILE A 459 -6.24 41.39 2.44
C ILE A 459 -5.68 41.58 3.85
N GLU A 460 -4.59 42.33 4.01
CA GLU A 460 -3.93 42.55 5.31
C GLU A 460 -4.85 43.31 6.30
N GLN A 461 -5.62 44.28 5.81
CA GLN A 461 -6.68 44.95 6.56
C GLN A 461 -7.79 43.96 7.00
N ALA A 462 -8.21 43.04 6.13
CA ALA A 462 -9.25 42.07 6.39
C ALA A 462 -8.80 40.91 7.30
N THR A 463 -7.49 40.61 7.35
CA THR A 463 -6.92 39.56 8.23
C THR A 463 -6.48 40.06 9.61
N SER A 464 -6.84 41.30 9.99
CA SER A 464 -6.36 41.97 11.22
C SER A 464 -7.52 42.72 11.92
N PRO A 465 -8.18 42.15 12.96
CA PRO A 465 -7.53 41.58 14.15
C PRO A 465 -7.39 40.04 14.13
N PRO A 466 -6.73 39.43 15.13
CA PRO A 466 -6.33 38.04 15.05
C PRO A 466 -7.50 37.05 15.17
N TRP A 467 -7.90 36.48 14.03
CA TRP A 467 -8.12 35.03 13.97
C TRP A 467 -6.86 34.35 14.56
N PRO A 468 -6.98 33.33 15.43
CA PRO A 468 -5.93 33.01 16.40
C PRO A 468 -4.60 32.73 15.71
N VAL A 469 -3.54 33.33 16.26
CA VAL A 469 -2.15 33.09 15.86
C VAL A 469 -1.91 31.59 15.81
N ILE A 470 -1.17 31.10 14.82
CA ILE A 470 -1.08 29.66 14.60
C ILE A 470 -0.44 28.98 15.83
N PRO A 471 -1.06 27.94 16.40
CA PRO A 471 -0.47 27.16 17.48
C PRO A 471 0.87 26.55 17.04
N PRO A 472 1.94 26.64 17.85
CA PRO A 472 3.14 25.85 17.58
C PRO A 472 2.81 24.36 17.71
N LEU A 473 3.52 23.56 16.91
CA LEU A 473 3.47 22.12 16.99
C LEU A 473 4.08 21.64 18.31
N ILE A 474 3.41 20.69 18.96
CA ILE A 474 3.89 19.99 20.16
C ILE A 474 4.56 18.69 19.74
N SER A 475 5.64 18.31 20.42
CA SER A 475 6.27 16.99 20.28
C SER A 475 5.27 15.87 20.58
N SER A 476 5.47 14.70 19.96
CA SER A 476 4.73 13.48 20.33
C SER A 476 4.80 13.25 21.85
N THR A 477 3.65 12.95 22.49
CA THR A 477 3.62 12.41 23.86
C THR A 477 3.68 10.88 23.88
N ILE A 478 3.63 10.26 22.71
CA ILE A 478 3.83 8.81 22.51
C ILE A 478 5.33 8.58 22.32
N ASP A 479 5.91 7.66 23.10
CA ASP A 479 7.25 7.13 22.81
C ASP A 479 7.19 6.09 21.68
N SER A 480 8.05 6.26 20.67
CA SER A 480 8.12 5.40 19.48
C SER A 480 8.51 3.96 19.83
N ALA A 481 9.43 3.75 20.79
CA ALA A 481 9.90 2.41 21.13
C ALA A 481 8.84 1.62 21.92
N THR A 482 8.33 2.23 23.00
CA THR A 482 7.28 1.65 23.85
C THR A 482 6.02 1.35 23.04
N ALA A 483 5.51 2.32 22.26
CA ALA A 483 4.31 2.10 21.44
C ALA A 483 4.51 1.08 20.30
N SER A 484 5.74 0.86 19.83
CA SER A 484 6.03 -0.24 18.90
C SER A 484 5.95 -1.59 19.60
N ASN A 485 6.55 -1.71 20.79
CA ASN A 485 6.56 -2.95 21.57
C ASN A 485 5.16 -3.33 22.09
N ASP A 486 4.40 -2.35 22.56
CA ASP A 486 3.03 -2.55 23.07
C ASP A 486 2.11 -3.02 21.93
N LEU A 487 2.12 -2.35 20.78
CA LEU A 487 1.32 -2.74 19.62
C LEU A 487 1.76 -4.09 19.04
N GLU A 488 3.06 -4.39 19.04
CA GLU A 488 3.57 -5.71 18.65
C GLU A 488 3.09 -6.80 19.60
N THR A 489 3.08 -6.54 20.90
CA THR A 489 2.65 -7.50 21.93
C THR A 489 1.13 -7.72 21.88
N GLU A 490 0.33 -6.67 21.80
CA GLU A 490 -1.13 -6.79 21.59
C GLU A 490 -1.43 -7.55 20.30
N LEU A 491 -0.71 -7.27 19.21
CA LEU A 491 -0.93 -7.97 17.95
C LEU A 491 -0.52 -9.43 18.02
N LYS A 492 0.61 -9.76 18.67
CA LYS A 492 1.03 -11.15 18.92
C LYS A 492 -0.03 -11.91 19.72
N ILE A 493 -0.65 -11.30 20.73
CA ILE A 493 -1.75 -11.91 21.49
C ILE A 493 -2.98 -12.12 20.59
N ILE A 494 -3.53 -11.07 19.99
CA ILE A 494 -4.74 -11.13 19.15
C ILE A 494 -4.58 -12.13 17.99
N LEU A 495 -3.38 -12.20 17.39
CA LEU A 495 -3.07 -13.13 16.31
C LEU A 495 -2.96 -14.57 16.82
N ALA A 496 -2.30 -14.80 17.96
CA ALA A 496 -2.20 -16.13 18.57
C ALA A 496 -3.59 -16.66 19.01
N ASP A 497 -4.43 -15.81 19.60
CA ASP A 497 -5.81 -16.14 19.98
C ASP A 497 -6.64 -16.53 18.75
N TYR A 498 -6.64 -15.69 17.71
CA TYR A 498 -7.36 -15.96 16.45
C TYR A 498 -6.87 -17.23 15.73
N ARG A 499 -5.58 -17.58 15.89
CA ARG A 499 -5.03 -18.86 15.41
C ARG A 499 -5.50 -20.04 16.26
N ALA A 500 -5.50 -19.90 17.58
CA ALA A 500 -6.00 -20.93 18.50
C ALA A 500 -7.50 -21.21 18.28
N ASP A 501 -8.32 -20.18 18.04
CA ASP A 501 -9.75 -20.30 17.69
C ASP A 501 -9.96 -21.12 16.41
N LYS A 502 -9.06 -21.03 15.43
CA LYS A 502 -9.06 -21.86 14.21
C LYS A 502 -8.37 -23.23 14.39
N GLY A 503 -7.84 -23.54 15.57
CA GLY A 503 -7.13 -24.79 15.86
C GLY A 503 -5.69 -24.84 15.36
N LEU A 504 -5.07 -23.68 15.09
CA LEU A 504 -3.69 -23.55 14.62
C LEU A 504 -2.74 -23.25 15.78
N SER A 505 -1.59 -23.95 15.82
CA SER A 505 -0.52 -23.62 16.75
C SER A 505 0.20 -22.33 16.35
N THR A 506 0.75 -21.61 17.33
CA THR A 506 1.50 -20.36 17.10
C THR A 506 2.83 -20.42 17.83
N VAL A 507 3.92 -20.46 17.07
CA VAL A 507 5.30 -20.42 17.58
C VAL A 507 5.93 -19.11 17.12
N TRP A 508 6.34 -18.26 18.05
CA TRP A 508 6.94 -16.97 17.75
C TRP A 508 8.44 -17.09 17.45
N ASP A 509 8.91 -16.35 16.45
CA ASP A 509 10.33 -16.16 16.14
C ASP A 509 10.69 -14.67 16.27
N ASP A 510 11.09 -14.29 17.48
CA ASP A 510 11.44 -12.91 17.82
C ASP A 510 12.74 -12.45 17.16
N HIS A 511 13.63 -13.36 16.74
CA HIS A 511 14.82 -13.01 15.98
C HIS A 511 14.42 -12.60 14.56
N LEU A 512 13.57 -13.38 13.88
CA LEU A 512 13.01 -13.00 12.59
C LEU A 512 12.20 -11.70 12.69
N GLY A 513 11.41 -11.54 13.77
CA GLY A 513 10.71 -10.30 14.09
C GLY A 513 11.67 -9.10 14.19
N TYR A 514 12.77 -9.23 14.93
CA TYR A 514 13.79 -8.19 15.02
C TYR A 514 14.40 -7.84 13.64
N LEU A 515 14.70 -8.84 12.80
CA LEU A 515 15.28 -8.62 11.48
C LEU A 515 14.36 -7.89 10.49
N LEU A 516 13.04 -7.77 10.73
CA LEU A 516 12.15 -6.94 9.92
C LEU A 516 12.34 -5.42 10.16
N THR A 517 13.00 -5.03 11.25
CA THR A 517 13.16 -3.61 11.66
C THR A 517 13.77 -2.68 10.60
N PRO A 518 14.75 -3.11 9.76
CA PRO A 518 15.29 -2.30 8.67
C PRO A 518 14.33 -2.13 7.48
N ALA A 519 13.55 -3.17 7.13
CA ALA A 519 12.55 -3.05 6.06
C ALA A 519 11.48 -1.99 6.41
N LEU A 520 10.98 -2.02 7.65
CA LEU A 520 10.06 -1.00 8.16
C LEU A 520 10.71 0.40 8.20
N ALA A 521 12.02 0.48 8.39
CA ALA A 521 12.79 1.73 8.25
C ALA A 521 12.75 2.24 6.81
N SER A 522 13.10 1.39 5.84
CA SER A 522 13.15 1.76 4.41
C SER A 522 11.79 2.24 3.89
N TYR A 523 10.67 1.64 4.32
CA TYR A 523 9.35 2.05 3.83
C TYR A 523 8.94 3.46 4.31
N GLU A 524 9.23 3.84 5.56
CA GLU A 524 8.97 5.21 6.02
C GLU A 524 10.01 6.20 5.50
N PHE A 525 11.26 5.78 5.32
CA PHE A 525 12.31 6.58 4.68
C PHE A 525 11.94 6.90 3.22
N GLU A 526 11.37 5.96 2.48
CA GLU A 526 10.85 6.21 1.13
C GLU A 526 9.70 7.24 1.15
N ARG A 527 8.80 7.19 2.13
CA ARG A 527 7.70 8.17 2.25
C ARG A 527 8.14 9.57 2.65
N THR A 528 9.19 9.69 3.45
CA THR A 528 9.73 10.99 3.90
C THR A 528 10.70 11.61 2.90
N THR A 529 11.49 10.81 2.18
CA THR A 529 12.50 11.32 1.24
C THR A 529 12.07 11.24 -0.22
N GLY A 530 11.31 10.22 -0.61
CA GLY A 530 11.08 9.83 -2.01
C GLY A 530 12.20 8.98 -2.63
N VAL A 531 13.09 8.40 -1.81
CA VAL A 531 14.16 7.47 -2.24
C VAL A 531 13.85 6.08 -1.71
N GLY A 532 13.57 5.12 -2.60
CA GLY A 532 13.30 3.73 -2.25
C GLY A 532 14.56 2.87 -2.08
N ASN A 533 14.38 1.65 -1.57
CA ASN A 533 15.40 0.59 -1.41
C ASN A 533 16.63 0.91 -0.53
N CYS A 534 16.57 1.93 0.34
CA CYS A 534 17.67 2.24 1.25
C CYS A 534 17.83 1.16 2.34
N GLY A 535 19.00 0.50 2.40
CA GLY A 535 19.28 -0.57 3.39
C GLY A 535 18.62 -1.92 3.10
N ASN A 536 18.17 -2.14 1.85
CA ASN A 536 17.40 -3.32 1.46
C ASN A 536 18.27 -4.57 1.19
N ASP A 537 19.56 -4.40 0.93
CA ASP A 537 20.46 -5.53 0.61
C ASP A 537 20.98 -6.18 1.91
N GLU A 538 21.33 -5.35 2.90
CA GLU A 538 21.67 -5.77 4.27
C GLU A 538 20.49 -6.45 4.97
N PHE A 539 19.27 -5.95 4.74
CA PHE A 539 18.03 -6.59 5.20
C PHE A 539 17.86 -8.00 4.62
N GLN A 540 18.02 -8.15 3.30
CA GLN A 540 17.88 -9.45 2.63
C GLN A 540 18.96 -10.45 3.07
N ASP A 541 20.22 -10.03 3.15
CA ASP A 541 21.33 -10.86 3.65
C ASP A 541 21.05 -11.33 5.09
N SER A 542 20.60 -10.43 5.97
CA SER A 542 20.24 -10.76 7.35
C SER A 542 19.14 -11.82 7.41
N VAL A 543 18.05 -11.67 6.66
CA VAL A 543 16.94 -12.64 6.65
C VAL A 543 17.38 -13.99 6.06
N ARG A 544 18.16 -14.00 4.97
CA ARG A 544 18.67 -15.25 4.37
C ARG A 544 19.60 -16.04 5.30
N ARG A 545 20.32 -15.39 6.22
CA ARG A 545 21.16 -16.05 7.23
C ARG A 545 20.37 -16.71 8.36
N LEU A 546 19.13 -16.27 8.61
CA LEU A 546 18.29 -16.82 9.68
C LEU A 546 17.38 -17.95 9.21
N VAL A 547 16.80 -17.81 8.01
CA VAL A 547 15.81 -18.76 7.47
C VAL A 547 16.51 -20.06 7.08
N PRO A 548 16.18 -21.23 7.67
CA PRO A 548 16.88 -22.48 7.35
C PRO A 548 16.60 -22.97 5.92
N ASP A 549 17.53 -23.72 5.35
CA ASP A 549 17.38 -24.35 4.03
C ASP A 549 16.12 -25.24 3.98
N GLY A 550 15.13 -24.80 3.19
CA GLY A 550 13.84 -25.47 3.03
C GLY A 550 12.63 -24.66 3.52
N HIS A 551 12.85 -23.67 4.41
CA HIS A 551 11.77 -22.82 4.94
C HIS A 551 11.54 -21.60 4.04
N THR A 552 10.28 -21.11 3.98
CA THR A 552 9.91 -19.93 3.17
C THR A 552 9.60 -18.73 4.06
N PHE A 553 10.26 -17.60 3.79
CA PHE A 553 9.91 -16.30 4.36
C PHE A 553 8.96 -15.51 3.42
N LYS A 554 7.95 -14.82 3.95
CA LYS A 554 7.01 -13.99 3.15
C LYS A 554 6.73 -12.62 3.79
N ALA A 555 6.53 -11.59 2.96
CA ALA A 555 6.55 -10.18 3.38
C ALA A 555 5.75 -9.16 2.50
N TYR A 556 4.89 -8.34 3.12
CA TYR A 556 3.85 -7.46 2.50
C TYR A 556 3.57 -6.24 3.40
N PRO A 557 4.23 -5.09 3.19
CA PRO A 557 4.04 -3.90 4.02
C PRO A 557 2.62 -3.31 3.95
N ILE A 558 1.93 -3.22 5.10
CA ILE A 558 0.68 -2.47 5.31
C ILE A 558 0.90 -1.34 6.33
N GLN A 559 0.41 -0.12 6.05
CA GLN A 559 0.59 1.06 6.90
C GLN A 559 -0.72 1.53 7.55
N PHE A 560 -0.67 1.87 8.84
CA PHE A 560 -1.76 2.46 9.62
C PHE A 560 -1.40 3.85 10.17
N VAL A 561 -2.42 4.63 10.51
CA VAL A 561 -2.33 5.97 11.13
C VAL A 561 -2.86 5.99 12.58
N HIS A 562 -2.96 4.82 13.21
CA HIS A 562 -3.50 4.66 14.56
C HIS A 562 -2.84 3.49 15.31
N ASN A 563 -2.82 3.57 16.64
CA ASN A 563 -2.23 2.61 17.58
C ASN A 563 -3.24 1.59 18.14
N ASN A 564 -4.42 1.45 17.54
CA ASN A 564 -5.40 0.45 17.96
C ASN A 564 -5.12 -0.90 17.27
N ALA A 565 -4.57 -1.87 18.01
CA ALA A 565 -4.20 -3.18 17.47
C ALA A 565 -5.39 -3.96 16.91
N LYS A 566 -6.55 -3.96 17.59
CA LYS A 566 -7.77 -4.67 17.15
C LYS A 566 -8.32 -4.11 15.84
N ARG A 567 -8.31 -2.78 15.66
CA ARG A 567 -8.73 -2.09 14.43
C ARG A 567 -7.77 -2.39 13.27
N ALA A 568 -6.47 -2.41 13.52
CA ALA A 568 -5.45 -2.71 12.53
C ALA A 568 -5.40 -4.22 12.17
N PHE A 569 -5.58 -5.13 13.13
CA PHE A 569 -5.77 -6.57 12.90
C PHE A 569 -7.02 -6.84 12.05
N SER A 570 -8.14 -6.18 12.38
CA SER A 570 -9.37 -6.21 11.58
C SER A 570 -9.20 -5.64 10.17
N ALA A 571 -8.22 -4.76 9.94
CA ALA A 571 -7.83 -4.28 8.61
C ALA A 571 -6.85 -5.23 7.90
N CYS A 572 -6.07 -6.02 8.66
CA CYS A 572 -5.26 -7.11 8.13
C CYS A 572 -6.12 -8.29 7.70
N LEU A 573 -7.13 -8.71 8.46
CA LEU A 573 -8.11 -9.71 7.97
C LEU A 573 -8.91 -9.22 6.75
N LYS A 574 -9.02 -7.90 6.53
CA LYS A 574 -9.57 -7.33 5.27
C LYS A 574 -8.55 -7.27 4.14
N SER A 575 -7.26 -7.40 4.43
CA SER A 575 -6.22 -7.55 3.43
C SER A 575 -5.99 -9.04 3.18
N PRO A 576 -6.33 -9.55 2.00
CA PRO A 576 -6.47 -10.98 1.75
C PRO A 576 -5.14 -11.74 1.93
N VAL A 577 -4.07 -11.08 1.49
CA VAL A 577 -2.69 -11.48 1.72
C VAL A 577 -2.44 -11.55 3.22
N CYS A 578 -2.72 -10.49 3.97
CA CYS A 578 -2.44 -10.41 5.41
C CYS A 578 -3.22 -11.47 6.23
N GLU A 579 -4.46 -11.79 5.85
CA GLU A 579 -5.21 -12.91 6.44
C GLU A 579 -4.47 -14.26 6.30
N GLU A 580 -3.72 -14.47 5.22
CA GLU A 580 -3.17 -15.77 4.85
C GLU A 580 -1.92 -16.22 5.63
N ILE A 581 -0.98 -15.33 6.01
CA ILE A 581 0.02 -15.73 7.03
C ILE A 581 -0.64 -15.87 8.40
N ILE A 582 -1.60 -15.00 8.74
CA ILE A 582 -2.34 -15.11 10.02
C ILE A 582 -2.95 -16.52 10.13
N THR A 583 -3.48 -17.11 9.06
CA THR A 583 -4.03 -18.47 9.02
C THR A 583 -3.06 -19.56 8.51
N CYS A 584 -1.77 -19.29 8.34
CA CYS A 584 -0.81 -20.25 7.77
C CYS A 584 -0.65 -21.50 8.64
N ASN A 585 -0.66 -22.69 8.01
CA ASN A 585 -0.61 -23.99 8.68
C ASN A 585 0.45 -24.90 8.03
N GLY A 586 1.06 -25.80 8.81
CA GLY A 586 2.11 -26.72 8.34
C GLY A 586 3.07 -27.14 9.46
N ASP A 587 3.87 -28.17 9.18
CA ASP A 587 4.62 -28.94 10.19
C ASP A 587 5.65 -28.14 11.00
N GLN A 588 6.18 -27.04 10.45
CA GLN A 588 7.15 -26.15 11.10
C GLN A 588 6.86 -24.66 10.86
N VAL A 589 5.61 -24.23 11.04
CA VAL A 589 5.26 -22.81 10.97
C VAL A 589 5.86 -22.03 12.16
N ARG A 590 6.73 -21.08 11.85
CA ARG A 590 7.12 -19.99 12.77
C ARG A 590 6.50 -18.68 12.32
N MET A 591 6.01 -17.92 13.29
CA MET A 591 5.34 -16.64 13.09
C MET A 591 6.28 -15.52 13.54
N ALA A 592 6.41 -14.49 12.71
CA ALA A 592 7.10 -13.26 13.06
C ALA A 592 6.18 -12.07 12.79
N VAL A 593 5.89 -11.32 13.84
CA VAL A 593 5.27 -9.99 13.74
C VAL A 593 6.35 -9.00 14.15
N ARG A 594 6.51 -7.94 13.35
CA ARG A 594 7.24 -6.75 13.73
C ARG A 594 6.37 -5.53 13.52
N VAL A 595 6.32 -4.67 14.53
CA VAL A 595 5.74 -3.33 14.41
C VAL A 595 6.86 -2.30 14.52
N ARG A 596 6.74 -1.22 13.75
CA ARG A 596 7.50 0.00 14.00
C ARG A 596 6.57 1.21 13.87
N VAL A 597 6.40 1.94 14.97
CA VAL A 597 5.60 3.16 15.08
C VAL A 597 6.53 4.37 14.97
N PHE A 598 6.43 5.11 13.87
CA PHE A 598 7.11 6.38 13.68
C PHE A 598 6.22 7.51 14.20
N THR A 599 6.74 8.30 15.14
CA THR A 599 6.03 9.38 15.81
C THR A 599 6.35 10.74 15.20
N TYR A 600 5.31 11.49 14.87
CA TYR A 600 5.35 12.84 14.32
C TYR A 600 4.78 13.85 15.33
N PRO A 601 4.77 15.17 15.04
CA PRO A 601 4.16 16.17 15.93
C PRO A 601 2.67 15.91 16.19
N GLU A 602 2.12 16.53 17.23
CA GLU A 602 0.74 16.31 17.72
C GLU A 602 0.42 14.83 18.08
N SER A 603 1.45 14.00 18.21
CA SER A 603 1.33 12.53 18.37
C SER A 603 0.68 11.82 17.17
N ALA A 604 0.74 12.40 15.97
CA ALA A 604 0.44 11.67 14.73
C ALA A 604 1.46 10.54 14.50
N ILE A 605 1.04 9.43 13.86
CA ILE A 605 1.86 8.22 13.77
C ILE A 605 1.75 7.47 12.43
N ALA A 606 2.81 6.75 12.06
CA ALA A 606 2.81 5.75 10.99
C ALA A 606 3.27 4.39 11.54
N ALA A 607 2.48 3.32 11.36
CA ALA A 607 2.82 1.97 11.81
C ALA A 607 2.78 0.95 10.66
N TRP A 608 3.79 0.09 10.50
CA TRP A 608 3.98 -0.80 9.32
C TRP A 608 4.14 -2.31 9.67
N TRP A 609 3.42 -3.25 9.01
CA TRP A 609 3.40 -4.74 9.26
C TRP A 609 3.45 -5.62 7.95
N ILE A 610 3.71 -6.96 7.94
CA ILE A 610 4.33 -7.72 6.79
C ILE A 610 3.88 -9.24 6.50
N ILE A 611 3.33 -9.66 5.31
CA ILE A 611 2.80 -11.05 4.87
C ILE A 611 2.92 -11.46 3.31
N GLY A 612 2.35 -12.47 2.56
CA GLY A 612 2.45 -12.54 1.02
C GLY A 612 2.03 -13.78 0.14
N GLY A 613 1.29 -13.63 -1.02
CA GLY A 613 0.78 -14.78 -1.87
C GLY A 613 0.25 -14.68 -3.37
N GLY A 614 0.14 -15.81 -4.13
CA GLY A 614 -0.83 -16.14 -5.25
C GLY A 614 -0.38 -16.51 -6.73
N ILE A 615 -1.10 -17.34 -7.54
CA ILE A 615 -1.00 -17.30 -9.05
C ILE A 615 -2.34 -17.34 -9.86
N GLY A 616 -2.58 -18.28 -10.79
CA GLY A 616 -3.02 -18.04 -12.21
C GLY A 616 -4.33 -17.29 -12.41
N GLY A 617 -5.21 -17.38 -11.42
CA GLY A 617 -6.35 -16.50 -11.25
C GLY A 617 -5.98 -15.01 -11.22
N ALA A 618 -4.72 -14.64 -11.03
CA ALA A 618 -4.18 -13.28 -11.11
C ALA A 618 -4.45 -12.61 -12.47
N SER A 619 -4.18 -13.31 -13.57
CA SER A 619 -4.44 -12.76 -14.91
C SER A 619 -5.95 -12.68 -15.17
N THR A 620 -6.72 -13.71 -14.75
CA THR A 620 -8.18 -13.71 -14.82
C THR A 620 -8.80 -12.56 -14.02
N ALA A 621 -8.33 -12.34 -12.79
CA ALA A 621 -8.75 -11.25 -11.92
C ALA A 621 -8.43 -9.88 -12.52
N PHE A 622 -7.27 -9.74 -13.16
CA PHE A 622 -6.88 -8.53 -13.88
C PHE A 622 -7.80 -8.22 -15.08
N TRP A 623 -8.34 -9.24 -15.74
CA TRP A 623 -9.34 -9.11 -16.81
C TRP A 623 -10.76 -8.87 -16.26
N LEU A 624 -11.22 -9.66 -15.29
CA LEU A 624 -12.52 -9.46 -14.61
C LEU A 624 -12.63 -8.04 -14.00
N SER A 625 -11.57 -7.57 -13.33
CA SER A 625 -11.49 -6.22 -12.76
C SER A 625 -11.63 -5.11 -13.81
N ARG A 626 -11.36 -5.38 -15.10
CA ARG A 626 -11.64 -4.48 -16.22
C ARG A 626 -13.04 -4.65 -16.80
N LEU A 627 -13.42 -5.86 -17.19
CA LEU A 627 -14.71 -6.14 -17.84
C LEU A 627 -15.88 -5.68 -16.96
N TYR A 628 -15.81 -5.95 -15.66
CA TYR A 628 -16.80 -5.51 -14.67
C TYR A 628 -16.56 -4.07 -14.16
N SER A 629 -15.71 -3.27 -14.81
CA SER A 629 -15.43 -1.87 -14.46
C SER A 629 -15.07 -1.64 -12.98
N ARG A 630 -14.31 -2.57 -12.39
CA ARG A 630 -13.94 -2.63 -10.95
C ARG A 630 -15.14 -2.70 -9.98
N ARG A 631 -16.28 -3.26 -10.42
CA ARG A 631 -17.48 -3.49 -9.59
C ARG A 631 -17.63 -4.93 -9.08
N ALA A 632 -16.89 -5.89 -9.63
CA ALA A 632 -16.84 -7.25 -9.14
C ALA A 632 -15.92 -7.35 -7.91
N ASP A 633 -16.38 -8.03 -6.85
CA ASP A 633 -15.52 -8.48 -5.76
C ASP A 633 -14.88 -9.81 -6.19
N ILE A 634 -13.55 -9.85 -6.29
CA ILE A 634 -12.84 -10.95 -6.95
C ILE A 634 -11.96 -11.64 -5.92
N HIS A 635 -12.18 -12.93 -5.71
CA HIS A 635 -11.36 -13.77 -4.84
C HIS A 635 -10.50 -14.72 -5.69
N ILE A 636 -9.30 -15.04 -5.22
CA ILE A 636 -8.36 -16.02 -5.78
C ILE A 636 -8.05 -16.99 -4.64
N TYR A 637 -8.16 -18.29 -4.89
CA TYR A 637 -7.83 -19.35 -3.94
C TYR A 637 -6.62 -20.14 -4.46
N GLU A 638 -5.63 -20.35 -3.60
CA GLU A 638 -4.36 -21.02 -3.90
C GLU A 638 -4.08 -22.05 -2.80
N SER A 639 -3.65 -23.25 -3.18
CA SER A 639 -3.44 -24.37 -2.25
C SER A 639 -2.07 -24.34 -1.58
N THR A 640 -1.09 -23.69 -2.22
CA THR A 640 0.29 -23.59 -1.73
C THR A 640 0.52 -22.35 -0.86
N ASP A 641 1.76 -22.15 -0.43
CA ASP A 641 2.16 -21.05 0.45
C ASP A 641 2.57 -19.77 -0.30
N SER A 642 2.65 -19.75 -1.64
CA SER A 642 3.46 -18.72 -2.31
C SER A 642 2.98 -18.27 -3.69
N ILE A 643 3.45 -17.08 -4.09
CA ILE A 643 3.18 -16.49 -5.41
C ILE A 643 3.91 -17.28 -6.49
N GLY A 644 3.21 -17.61 -7.58
CA GLY A 644 3.85 -18.01 -8.84
C GLY A 644 3.53 -19.42 -9.36
N GLY A 645 3.15 -20.39 -8.53
CA GLY A 645 2.92 -21.79 -8.99
C GLY A 645 4.07 -22.32 -9.86
N ARG A 646 3.83 -22.55 -11.16
CA ARG A 646 4.87 -22.96 -12.15
C ARG A 646 5.81 -21.83 -12.62
N LEU A 647 5.65 -20.60 -12.14
CA LEU A 647 6.63 -19.51 -12.22
C LEU A 647 7.34 -19.38 -10.87
N LYS A 648 8.28 -20.31 -10.63
CA LYS A 648 9.09 -20.42 -9.42
C LYS A 648 10.57 -20.33 -9.78
N THR A 649 11.36 -19.75 -8.87
CA THR A 649 12.82 -19.64 -8.96
C THR A 649 13.49 -20.55 -7.92
N VAL A 650 14.79 -20.82 -8.10
CA VAL A 650 15.62 -21.62 -7.18
C VAL A 650 16.94 -20.92 -6.89
N GLU A 651 17.37 -20.88 -5.63
CA GLU A 651 18.64 -20.26 -5.19
C GLU A 651 19.77 -21.28 -5.08
N ILE A 652 20.87 -21.01 -5.78
CA ILE A 652 22.10 -21.82 -5.84
C ILE A 652 23.30 -20.88 -5.84
N ASP A 653 24.28 -21.13 -4.98
CA ASP A 653 25.51 -20.32 -4.88
C ASP A 653 25.23 -18.81 -4.70
N GLY A 654 24.20 -18.47 -3.90
CA GLY A 654 23.72 -17.09 -3.67
C GLY A 654 22.96 -16.44 -4.83
N HIS A 655 22.73 -17.16 -5.93
CA HIS A 655 22.11 -16.67 -7.15
C HIS A 655 20.78 -17.37 -7.45
N PHE A 656 19.78 -16.63 -7.94
CA PHE A 656 18.47 -17.17 -8.30
C PHE A 656 18.37 -17.53 -9.79
N PHE A 657 17.80 -18.68 -10.10
CA PHE A 657 17.61 -19.21 -11.46
C PHE A 657 16.14 -19.56 -11.72
N GLU A 658 15.71 -19.57 -12.99
CA GLU A 658 14.34 -19.95 -13.37
C GLU A 658 14.11 -21.46 -13.24
N ALA A 659 13.34 -21.86 -12.23
CA ALA A 659 13.01 -23.26 -12.00
C ALA A 659 11.95 -23.74 -12.99
N GLY A 660 10.84 -23.01 -13.11
CA GLY A 660 9.70 -23.38 -13.95
C GLY A 660 9.72 -22.72 -15.33
N GLY A 661 8.63 -22.03 -15.69
CA GLY A 661 8.45 -21.35 -16.98
C GLY A 661 9.48 -20.24 -17.22
N SER A 662 10.56 -20.57 -17.92
CA SER A 662 11.79 -19.77 -17.99
C SER A 662 11.88 -18.78 -19.15
N ILE A 663 11.16 -19.01 -20.25
CA ILE A 663 11.26 -18.26 -21.52
C ILE A 663 9.91 -17.77 -22.05
N ILE A 664 9.96 -16.68 -22.81
CA ILE A 664 8.84 -16.01 -23.47
C ILE A 664 9.26 -15.74 -24.93
N HIS A 665 8.34 -15.92 -25.88
CA HIS A 665 8.61 -15.76 -27.31
C HIS A 665 8.32 -14.32 -27.79
N PRO A 666 9.05 -13.75 -28.78
CA PRO A 666 8.81 -12.39 -29.30
C PRO A 666 7.38 -12.07 -29.79
N ARG A 667 6.62 -13.11 -30.17
CA ARG A 667 5.24 -13.08 -30.67
C ARG A 667 4.17 -13.39 -29.59
N ASN A 668 4.59 -13.49 -28.33
CA ASN A 668 3.69 -13.56 -27.17
C ASN A 668 3.22 -12.14 -26.84
N SER A 669 2.19 -11.68 -27.55
CA SER A 669 1.74 -10.29 -27.56
C SER A 669 1.26 -9.80 -26.20
N TYR A 670 0.54 -10.61 -25.43
CA TYR A 670 0.08 -10.23 -24.10
C TYR A 670 1.22 -10.19 -23.08
N ALA A 671 2.09 -11.20 -22.98
CA ALA A 671 3.26 -11.12 -22.09
C ALA A 671 4.13 -9.88 -22.38
N LYS A 672 4.37 -9.58 -23.66
CA LYS A 672 5.11 -8.40 -24.12
C LYS A 672 4.40 -7.08 -23.79
N GLN A 673 3.10 -7.01 -24.02
CA GLN A 673 2.27 -5.85 -23.65
C GLN A 673 2.24 -5.64 -22.12
N PHE A 674 2.19 -6.70 -21.32
CA PHE A 674 2.12 -6.60 -19.86
C PHE A 674 3.45 -6.23 -19.22
N VAL A 675 4.57 -6.74 -19.72
CA VAL A 675 5.91 -6.28 -19.33
C VAL A 675 6.04 -4.77 -19.56
N LYS A 676 5.61 -4.28 -20.73
CA LYS A 676 5.56 -2.84 -21.03
C LYS A 676 4.57 -2.06 -20.15
N LEU A 677 3.38 -2.60 -19.87
CA LEU A 677 2.34 -1.95 -19.07
C LEU A 677 2.73 -1.82 -17.58
N PHE A 678 3.49 -2.78 -17.06
CA PHE A 678 3.89 -2.84 -15.65
C PHE A 678 5.28 -2.24 -15.38
N GLY A 679 5.98 -1.74 -16.41
CA GLY A 679 7.33 -1.19 -16.28
C GLY A 679 8.40 -2.24 -15.93
N LEU A 680 8.17 -3.52 -16.28
CA LEU A 680 9.13 -4.59 -16.08
C LEU A 680 10.20 -4.53 -17.18
N LYS A 681 11.44 -4.92 -16.84
CA LYS A 681 12.56 -4.97 -17.81
C LYS A 681 12.64 -6.33 -18.48
N GLN A 682 12.79 -6.33 -19.80
CA GLN A 682 13.13 -7.51 -20.59
C GLN A 682 14.62 -7.85 -20.40
N ARG A 683 14.94 -9.13 -20.23
CA ARG A 683 16.28 -9.73 -20.28
C ARG A 683 16.32 -10.62 -21.51
N GLU A 684 17.18 -10.30 -22.47
CA GLU A 684 17.44 -11.20 -23.61
C GLU A 684 18.22 -12.43 -23.10
N SER A 685 17.89 -13.63 -23.60
CA SER A 685 18.74 -14.80 -23.36
C SER A 685 19.90 -14.79 -24.35
N ASN A 686 21.13 -15.08 -23.89
CA ASN A 686 22.32 -15.15 -24.74
C ASN A 686 22.04 -15.98 -26.01
N LEU A 687 22.24 -15.38 -27.19
CA LEU A 687 21.80 -15.96 -28.47
C LEU A 687 22.81 -16.95 -29.09
N ASP A 688 24.06 -16.93 -28.65
CA ASP A 688 25.17 -17.73 -29.23
C ASP A 688 25.57 -18.95 -28.38
N ILE A 689 24.59 -19.57 -27.71
CA ILE A 689 24.77 -20.79 -26.89
C ILE A 689 25.31 -21.95 -27.74
N SER A 690 26.38 -22.62 -27.29
CA SER A 690 26.89 -23.86 -27.89
C SER A 690 26.03 -25.05 -27.43
N PHE A 691 25.67 -25.95 -28.35
CA PHE A 691 24.86 -27.13 -28.00
C PHE A 691 25.37 -28.45 -28.59
N SER A 692 24.96 -29.56 -28.00
CA SER A 692 25.21 -30.92 -28.50
C SER A 692 23.92 -31.76 -28.50
N LEU A 693 23.81 -32.66 -29.47
CA LEU A 693 22.72 -33.64 -29.60
C LEU A 693 23.27 -35.04 -29.29
N VAL A 694 22.69 -35.72 -28.30
CA VAL A 694 23.18 -36.98 -27.75
C VAL A 694 22.12 -38.09 -27.85
N GLN A 695 22.57 -39.30 -28.10
CA GLN A 695 21.78 -40.53 -28.09
C GLN A 695 22.43 -41.57 -27.16
N ASN A 696 21.67 -42.59 -26.74
CA ASN A 696 22.21 -43.74 -25.98
C ASN A 696 23.07 -43.32 -24.76
N ASP A 697 22.57 -42.36 -23.97
CA ASP A 697 23.22 -41.67 -22.85
C ASP A 697 24.51 -40.86 -23.16
N LYS A 698 25.35 -41.28 -24.12
CA LYS A 698 26.69 -40.70 -24.34
C LYS A 698 27.11 -40.44 -25.79
N GLU A 699 26.38 -40.94 -26.78
CA GLU A 699 26.76 -40.89 -28.20
C GLU A 699 26.46 -39.51 -28.81
N VAL A 700 27.51 -38.72 -29.09
CA VAL A 700 27.36 -37.35 -29.62
C VAL A 700 27.17 -37.38 -31.14
N ILE A 701 25.97 -37.06 -31.61
CA ILE A 701 25.64 -37.03 -33.06
C ILE A 701 26.00 -35.68 -33.68
N LEU A 702 25.82 -34.59 -32.93
CA LEU A 702 26.16 -33.22 -33.33
C LEU A 702 26.74 -32.47 -32.13
N HIS A 703 27.81 -31.71 -32.35
CA HIS A 703 28.36 -30.74 -31.41
C HIS A 703 28.57 -29.42 -32.16
N THR A 704 28.11 -28.31 -31.59
CA THR A 704 28.22 -26.97 -32.18
C THR A 704 29.08 -26.05 -31.33
N TYR A 705 30.06 -25.41 -31.96
CA TYR A 705 30.98 -24.46 -31.32
C TYR A 705 30.34 -23.06 -31.19
N ARG A 706 30.96 -22.18 -30.40
CA ARG A 706 30.56 -20.76 -30.27
C ARG A 706 30.87 -19.91 -31.50
N ASP A 707 31.82 -20.30 -32.35
CA ASP A 707 32.10 -19.57 -33.59
C ASP A 707 30.88 -19.61 -34.53
N LYS A 708 30.42 -18.42 -34.93
CA LYS A 708 29.16 -18.26 -35.68
C LYS A 708 29.22 -18.84 -37.08
N ILE A 709 30.39 -18.80 -37.73
CA ILE A 709 30.58 -19.28 -39.11
C ILE A 709 30.66 -20.81 -39.08
N LEU A 710 31.48 -21.37 -38.17
CA LEU A 710 31.60 -22.81 -37.99
C LEU A 710 30.27 -23.43 -37.56
N LYS A 711 29.58 -22.85 -36.58
CA LYS A 711 28.23 -23.24 -36.15
C LYS A 711 27.23 -23.20 -37.31
N LEU A 712 27.21 -22.13 -38.10
CA LEU A 712 26.34 -22.04 -39.28
C LEU A 712 26.65 -23.15 -40.30
N MET A 713 27.93 -23.41 -40.60
CA MET A 713 28.34 -24.48 -41.52
C MET A 713 27.96 -25.88 -40.99
N GLN A 714 28.13 -26.13 -39.68
CA GLN A 714 27.69 -27.38 -39.04
C GLN A 714 26.17 -27.55 -39.11
N MET A 715 25.39 -26.50 -38.82
CA MET A 715 23.93 -26.52 -38.91
C MET A 715 23.45 -26.74 -40.36
N LEU A 716 24.08 -26.10 -41.34
CA LEU A 716 23.79 -26.28 -42.77
C LEU A 716 24.15 -27.69 -43.25
N TYR A 717 25.27 -28.26 -42.79
CA TYR A 717 25.64 -29.64 -43.13
C TYR A 717 24.67 -30.67 -42.53
N PHE A 718 24.33 -30.50 -41.24
CA PHE A 718 23.55 -31.48 -40.48
C PHE A 718 22.05 -31.42 -40.77
N PHE A 719 21.46 -30.23 -40.88
CA PHE A 719 20.03 -30.02 -41.11
C PHE A 719 19.67 -29.64 -42.55
N LYS A 720 20.64 -29.23 -43.38
CA LYS A 720 20.42 -28.85 -44.78
C LYS A 720 19.31 -27.78 -44.87
N LEU A 721 18.44 -27.89 -45.88
CA LEU A 721 17.29 -27.00 -46.07
C LEU A 721 16.15 -27.22 -45.06
N ASP A 722 16.20 -28.25 -44.21
CA ASP A 722 15.13 -28.48 -43.22
C ASP A 722 15.08 -27.38 -42.17
N SER A 723 16.22 -26.75 -41.87
CA SER A 723 16.32 -25.53 -41.04
C SER A 723 15.39 -24.40 -41.53
N ILE A 724 15.34 -24.16 -42.84
CA ILE A 724 14.47 -23.16 -43.47
C ILE A 724 13.01 -23.66 -43.49
N ARG A 725 12.79 -24.97 -43.73
CA ARG A 725 11.44 -25.57 -43.75
C ARG A 725 10.77 -25.51 -42.38
N ILE A 726 11.47 -25.86 -41.30
CA ILE A 726 10.92 -25.78 -39.93
C ILE A 726 10.68 -24.33 -39.51
N GLN A 727 11.59 -23.41 -39.85
CA GLN A 727 11.38 -21.99 -39.58
C GLN A 727 10.15 -21.45 -40.34
N SER A 728 9.93 -21.85 -41.59
CA SER A 728 8.76 -21.49 -42.40
C SER A 728 7.45 -22.11 -41.88
N LEU A 729 7.48 -23.37 -41.44
CA LEU A 729 6.32 -24.04 -40.82
C LEU A 729 5.91 -23.35 -39.52
N VAL A 730 6.86 -23.15 -38.60
CA VAL A 730 6.61 -22.50 -37.30
C VAL A 730 6.24 -21.02 -37.46
N SER A 731 6.83 -20.29 -38.41
CA SER A 731 6.50 -18.87 -38.65
C SER A 731 5.11 -18.66 -39.27
N ARG A 732 4.58 -19.66 -39.99
CA ARG A 732 3.17 -19.70 -40.43
C ARG A 732 2.25 -20.00 -39.25
N MET A 733 2.50 -21.09 -38.50
CA MET A 733 1.74 -21.42 -37.29
C MET A 733 1.65 -20.22 -36.32
N LEU A 734 2.77 -19.54 -36.04
CA LEU A 734 2.80 -18.37 -35.15
C LEU A 734 2.11 -17.11 -35.72
N ARG A 735 1.85 -17.05 -37.04
CA ARG A 735 1.07 -15.97 -37.67
C ARG A 735 -0.42 -16.26 -37.53
N ASP A 736 -0.80 -17.49 -37.79
CA ASP A 736 -2.19 -17.94 -37.68
C ASP A 736 -2.64 -17.94 -36.20
N PHE A 737 -1.73 -18.25 -35.28
CA PHE A 737 -1.90 -18.11 -33.83
C PHE A 737 -2.15 -16.67 -33.38
N GLU A 738 -1.51 -15.66 -34.01
CA GLU A 738 -1.66 -14.25 -33.64
C GLU A 738 -3.11 -13.74 -33.80
N ASN A 739 -3.92 -14.37 -34.67
CA ASN A 739 -5.34 -14.04 -34.87
C ASN A 739 -6.15 -14.03 -33.56
N ILE A 740 -5.78 -14.83 -32.54
CA ILE A 740 -6.48 -14.85 -31.25
C ILE A 740 -6.44 -13.50 -30.52
N TYR A 741 -5.37 -12.72 -30.71
CA TYR A 741 -5.18 -11.46 -30.00
C TYR A 741 -6.19 -10.41 -30.46
N ASP A 742 -6.51 -10.40 -31.75
CA ASP A 742 -7.49 -9.51 -32.37
C ASP A 742 -8.92 -9.99 -32.07
N LEU A 743 -9.19 -11.29 -32.20
CA LEU A 743 -10.48 -11.91 -31.85
C LEU A 743 -10.88 -11.61 -30.39
N GLN A 744 -9.97 -11.81 -29.43
CA GLN A 744 -10.22 -11.47 -28.02
C GLN A 744 -10.23 -9.96 -27.74
N THR A 745 -9.76 -9.12 -28.67
CA THR A 745 -9.83 -7.64 -28.59
C THR A 745 -11.16 -7.11 -29.12
N GLU A 746 -11.73 -7.74 -30.14
CA GLU A 746 -13.15 -7.62 -30.48
C GLU A 746 -14.09 -8.31 -29.46
N SER A 747 -13.53 -8.79 -28.34
CA SER A 747 -14.24 -9.47 -27.24
C SER A 747 -14.96 -10.76 -27.65
N PHE A 748 -14.50 -11.44 -28.70
CA PHE A 748 -14.92 -12.82 -28.96
C PHE A 748 -14.28 -13.79 -27.96
N CYS A 749 -14.99 -14.88 -27.67
CA CYS A 749 -14.53 -15.96 -26.79
C CYS A 749 -15.15 -17.29 -27.20
N TYR A 750 -14.60 -18.40 -26.68
CA TYR A 750 -14.91 -19.75 -27.14
C TYR A 750 -15.21 -20.68 -25.99
N SER A 751 -16.27 -21.48 -26.06
CA SER A 751 -16.60 -22.46 -25.03
C SER A 751 -15.62 -23.64 -24.99
N HIS A 752 -15.02 -24.01 -26.14
CA HIS A 752 -14.11 -25.15 -26.24
C HIS A 752 -12.72 -24.76 -26.76
N PRO A 753 -11.62 -25.36 -26.24
CA PRO A 753 -10.26 -25.14 -26.75
C PRO A 753 -10.10 -25.49 -28.23
N ASN A 754 -10.80 -26.53 -28.72
CA ASN A 754 -10.80 -26.83 -30.16
C ASN A 754 -11.41 -25.68 -30.99
N GLY A 755 -12.53 -25.09 -30.55
CA GLY A 755 -13.13 -23.94 -31.24
C GLY A 755 -12.24 -22.70 -31.25
N LEU A 756 -11.50 -22.48 -30.15
CA LEU A 756 -10.46 -21.46 -30.05
C LEU A 756 -9.32 -21.69 -31.07
N LEU A 757 -8.92 -22.94 -31.30
CA LEU A 757 -7.96 -23.28 -32.37
C LEU A 757 -8.57 -23.09 -33.77
N THR A 758 -9.78 -23.58 -34.03
CA THR A 758 -10.47 -23.43 -35.32
C THR A 758 -10.57 -21.96 -35.73
N ALA A 759 -10.82 -21.07 -34.77
CA ALA A 759 -10.89 -19.63 -35.00
C ALA A 759 -9.53 -18.94 -35.22
N MET A 760 -8.41 -19.52 -34.74
CA MET A 760 -7.07 -19.11 -35.16
C MET A 760 -6.82 -19.54 -36.61
N ASN A 761 -6.97 -20.84 -36.88
CA ASN A 761 -6.95 -21.47 -38.21
C ASN A 761 -7.61 -22.86 -38.12
N VAL A 762 -8.54 -23.15 -39.04
CA VAL A 762 -9.26 -24.44 -39.16
C VAL A 762 -8.32 -25.64 -39.22
N GLU A 763 -7.13 -25.50 -39.81
CA GLU A 763 -6.12 -26.57 -39.87
C GLU A 763 -5.57 -26.98 -38.49
N PHE A 764 -5.62 -26.10 -37.47
CA PHE A 764 -5.13 -26.43 -36.13
C PHE A 764 -5.97 -27.52 -35.43
N SER A 765 -7.25 -27.67 -35.79
CA SER A 765 -8.07 -28.79 -35.31
C SER A 765 -7.55 -30.14 -35.82
N LYS A 766 -6.93 -30.18 -37.02
CA LYS A 766 -6.25 -31.38 -37.53
C LYS A 766 -4.95 -31.67 -36.78
N TYR A 767 -4.27 -30.63 -36.26
CA TYR A 767 -3.04 -30.76 -35.46
C TYR A 767 -3.27 -31.35 -34.06
N LEU A 768 -4.51 -31.69 -33.70
CA LEU A 768 -4.86 -32.53 -32.55
C LEU A 768 -4.89 -34.03 -32.89
N ASN A 769 -5.05 -34.37 -34.19
CA ASN A 769 -5.24 -35.73 -34.71
C ASN A 769 -4.02 -36.25 -35.49
N THR A 770 -2.87 -35.60 -35.36
CA THR A 770 -1.61 -35.95 -36.04
C THR A 770 -0.46 -35.65 -35.08
N THR A 771 0.52 -36.53 -34.98
CA THR A 771 1.71 -36.31 -34.14
C THR A 771 2.64 -35.25 -34.74
N LEU A 772 3.51 -34.64 -33.94
CA LEU A 772 4.57 -33.78 -34.47
C LEU A 772 5.41 -34.52 -35.52
N MET A 773 5.77 -35.77 -35.24
CA MET A 773 6.65 -36.55 -36.11
C MET A 773 6.02 -36.84 -37.48
N GLU A 774 4.71 -37.03 -37.54
CA GLU A 774 3.98 -37.17 -38.81
C GLU A 774 3.90 -35.85 -39.58
N LEU A 775 3.65 -34.71 -38.90
CA LEU A 775 3.65 -33.39 -39.54
C LEU A 775 5.02 -33.03 -40.12
N LEU A 776 6.11 -33.36 -39.42
CA LEU A 776 7.48 -33.12 -39.91
C LEU A 776 7.86 -34.08 -41.05
N LYS A 777 7.45 -35.36 -41.00
CA LYS A 777 7.63 -36.32 -42.10
C LYS A 777 6.85 -35.91 -43.35
N SER A 778 5.59 -35.53 -43.23
CA SER A 778 4.75 -35.08 -44.35
C SER A 778 5.20 -33.73 -44.92
N SER A 779 5.83 -32.88 -44.10
CA SER A 779 6.58 -31.68 -44.54
C SER A 779 7.92 -31.99 -45.23
N GLY A 780 8.27 -33.27 -45.42
CA GLY A 780 9.45 -33.71 -46.17
C GLY A 780 10.79 -33.50 -45.45
N MET A 781 10.80 -33.45 -44.12
CA MET A 781 12.02 -33.25 -43.32
C MET A 781 12.81 -34.55 -43.10
N SER A 782 14.13 -34.43 -43.00
CA SER A 782 15.05 -35.54 -42.79
C SER A 782 15.03 -36.12 -41.37
N LYS A 783 15.57 -37.33 -41.22
CA LYS A 783 15.74 -38.00 -39.92
C LYS A 783 16.46 -37.12 -38.90
N ASN A 784 17.52 -36.41 -39.32
CA ASN A 784 18.29 -35.51 -38.46
C ASN A 784 17.42 -34.42 -37.81
N MET A 785 16.43 -33.87 -38.54
CA MET A 785 15.49 -32.89 -38.02
C MET A 785 14.42 -33.53 -37.11
N LEU A 786 13.98 -34.75 -37.41
CA LEU A 786 13.05 -35.51 -36.56
C LEU A 786 13.70 -35.90 -35.22
N ASP A 787 14.92 -36.41 -35.24
CA ASP A 787 15.71 -36.77 -34.05
C ASP A 787 15.94 -35.53 -33.17
N PHE A 788 16.28 -34.37 -33.77
CA PHE A 788 16.41 -33.09 -33.05
C PHE A 788 15.06 -32.58 -32.48
N ALA A 789 13.96 -32.72 -33.22
CA ALA A 789 12.64 -32.33 -32.75
C ALA A 789 12.14 -33.19 -31.57
N ASN A 790 12.44 -34.50 -31.53
CA ASN A 790 12.16 -35.34 -30.37
C ASN A 790 13.03 -34.92 -29.16
N ALA A 791 14.32 -34.64 -29.35
CA ALA A 791 15.16 -34.13 -28.26
C ALA A 791 14.67 -32.75 -27.71
N ALA A 792 14.06 -31.92 -28.57
CA ALA A 792 13.39 -30.69 -28.16
C ALA A 792 12.09 -30.95 -27.39
N LEU A 793 11.23 -31.89 -27.83
CA LEU A 793 10.02 -32.32 -27.09
C LEU A 793 10.37 -32.82 -25.69
N ARG A 794 11.34 -33.73 -25.58
CA ARG A 794 11.84 -34.25 -24.29
C ARG A 794 12.37 -33.12 -23.39
N THR A 795 13.00 -32.11 -23.97
CA THR A 795 13.52 -30.93 -23.24
C THR A 795 12.41 -30.01 -22.72
N ASN A 796 11.41 -29.70 -23.54
CA ASN A 796 10.40 -28.69 -23.22
C ASN A 796 9.14 -29.25 -22.54
N TYR A 797 8.85 -30.54 -22.71
CA TYR A 797 7.62 -31.20 -22.24
C TYR A 797 7.87 -32.54 -21.52
N GLY A 798 9.08 -33.08 -21.55
CA GLY A 798 9.41 -34.37 -20.92
C GLY A 798 8.85 -35.60 -21.63
N GLN A 799 8.26 -35.45 -22.82
CA GLN A 799 7.54 -36.50 -23.53
C GLN A 799 8.21 -36.81 -24.88
N ASP A 800 8.10 -38.06 -25.33
CA ASP A 800 8.71 -38.52 -26.59
C ASP A 800 7.81 -38.29 -27.81
N GLU A 801 6.49 -38.35 -27.61
CA GLU A 801 5.46 -38.12 -28.63
C GLU A 801 4.46 -37.08 -28.12
N THR A 802 3.95 -36.24 -29.03
CA THR A 802 2.87 -35.28 -28.76
C THR A 802 2.07 -35.03 -30.03
N HIS A 803 0.83 -34.54 -29.90
CA HIS A 803 0.10 -33.98 -31.04
C HIS A 803 0.83 -32.76 -31.65
N ALA A 804 0.57 -32.50 -32.93
CA ALA A 804 1.36 -31.57 -33.74
C ALA A 804 1.23 -30.10 -33.32
N PHE A 805 0.15 -29.69 -32.63
CA PHE A 805 0.01 -28.31 -32.16
C PHE A 805 0.96 -28.00 -31.00
N VAL A 806 0.95 -28.74 -29.88
CA VAL A 806 1.93 -28.55 -28.80
C VAL A 806 3.36 -28.81 -29.30
N GLY A 807 3.54 -29.74 -30.23
CA GLY A 807 4.81 -29.95 -30.90
C GLY A 807 5.28 -28.73 -31.70
N SER A 808 4.37 -28.01 -32.38
CA SER A 808 4.69 -26.76 -33.07
C SER A 808 5.03 -25.63 -32.08
N VAL A 809 4.39 -25.59 -30.91
CA VAL A 809 4.74 -24.68 -29.80
C VAL A 809 6.13 -25.02 -29.23
N CYS A 810 6.47 -26.31 -29.11
CA CYS A 810 7.81 -26.75 -28.75
C CYS A 810 8.87 -26.25 -29.75
N MET A 811 8.59 -26.34 -31.06
CA MET A 811 9.50 -25.86 -32.11
C MET A 811 9.57 -24.32 -32.20
N ALA A 812 8.57 -23.59 -31.69
CA ALA A 812 8.68 -22.15 -31.42
C ALA A 812 9.56 -21.85 -30.20
N GLY A 813 9.50 -22.69 -29.16
CA GLY A 813 10.32 -22.61 -27.95
C GLY A 813 11.82 -22.85 -28.12
N ILE A 814 12.29 -23.11 -29.35
CA ILE A 814 13.72 -23.25 -29.71
C ILE A 814 14.16 -22.26 -30.82
N GLN A 815 13.32 -21.28 -31.19
CA GLN A 815 13.71 -20.21 -32.13
C GLN A 815 14.65 -19.18 -31.48
N SER A 816 15.32 -18.37 -32.30
CA SER A 816 16.11 -17.23 -31.82
C SER A 816 15.21 -16.06 -31.36
N GLY A 817 15.74 -15.20 -30.51
CA GLY A 817 15.03 -14.02 -29.98
C GLY A 817 14.17 -14.28 -28.74
N LEU A 818 14.20 -15.48 -28.17
CA LEU A 818 13.58 -15.77 -26.87
C LEU A 818 14.10 -14.82 -25.78
N TRP A 819 13.25 -14.54 -24.80
CA TRP A 819 13.55 -13.59 -23.73
C TRP A 819 12.90 -14.01 -22.41
N ALA A 820 13.36 -13.41 -21.31
CA ALA A 820 12.82 -13.58 -19.98
C ALA A 820 12.66 -12.21 -19.29
N ILE A 821 12.01 -12.16 -18.14
CA ILE A 821 11.91 -10.94 -17.33
C ILE A 821 13.12 -10.84 -16.42
N HIS A 822 13.73 -9.65 -16.34
CA HIS A 822 14.80 -9.36 -15.39
C HIS A 822 14.24 -9.39 -13.97
N ASN A 823 14.92 -10.10 -13.06
CA ASN A 823 14.42 -10.52 -11.74
C ASN A 823 13.26 -11.54 -11.76
N GLY A 824 13.03 -12.20 -12.91
CA GLY A 824 12.24 -13.42 -13.01
C GLY A 824 10.81 -13.25 -13.50
N ASN A 825 10.31 -14.27 -14.21
CA ASN A 825 9.00 -14.27 -14.88
C ASN A 825 7.82 -14.19 -13.90
N LYS A 826 8.03 -14.60 -12.64
CA LYS A 826 7.10 -14.42 -11.51
C LYS A 826 6.67 -12.95 -11.31
N GLY A 827 7.49 -11.97 -11.69
CA GLY A 827 7.16 -10.55 -11.57
C GLY A 827 5.91 -10.09 -12.35
N LEU A 828 5.46 -10.84 -13.37
CA LEU A 828 4.16 -10.61 -14.01
C LEU A 828 2.99 -10.83 -13.04
N VAL A 829 3.10 -11.85 -12.19
CA VAL A 829 2.02 -12.37 -11.33
C VAL A 829 1.70 -11.38 -10.22
N GLU A 830 2.75 -10.90 -9.56
CA GLU A 830 2.70 -9.88 -8.51
C GLU A 830 2.02 -8.61 -9.01
N ARG A 831 2.33 -8.19 -10.24
CA ARG A 831 1.72 -7.02 -10.90
C ARG A 831 0.27 -7.26 -11.31
N PHE A 832 -0.09 -8.45 -11.79
CA PHE A 832 -1.49 -8.81 -12.07
C PHE A 832 -2.36 -8.73 -10.80
N ILE A 833 -1.90 -9.28 -9.67
CA ILE A 833 -2.61 -9.18 -8.36
C ILE A 833 -2.69 -7.72 -7.91
N GLN A 834 -1.56 -7.01 -7.89
CA GLN A 834 -1.49 -5.60 -7.46
C GLN A 834 -2.43 -4.67 -8.26
N VAL A 835 -2.56 -4.88 -9.57
CA VAL A 835 -3.39 -4.03 -10.46
C VAL A 835 -4.86 -4.46 -10.48
N SER A 836 -5.16 -5.74 -10.25
CA SER A 836 -6.54 -6.24 -10.16
C SER A 836 -7.24 -5.87 -8.85
N LYS A 837 -6.47 -5.79 -7.74
CA LYS A 837 -6.93 -5.67 -6.34
C LYS A 837 -7.74 -6.87 -5.84
N ALA A 838 -7.48 -8.08 -6.36
CA ALA A 838 -8.19 -9.28 -5.95
C ALA A 838 -7.82 -9.79 -4.54
N LYS A 839 -8.78 -10.50 -3.94
CA LYS A 839 -8.69 -11.16 -2.64
C LYS A 839 -8.02 -12.52 -2.74
N VAL A 840 -6.69 -12.54 -2.61
CA VAL A 840 -5.86 -13.74 -2.64
C VAL A 840 -5.84 -14.46 -1.28
N HIS A 841 -6.44 -15.64 -1.21
CA HIS A 841 -6.38 -16.57 -0.08
C HIS A 841 -5.43 -17.74 -0.44
N LEU A 842 -4.31 -17.90 0.26
CA LEU A 842 -3.43 -19.07 0.09
C LEU A 842 -3.61 -20.10 1.22
N ASN A 843 -2.87 -21.21 1.13
CA ASN A 843 -3.07 -22.42 1.95
C ASN A 843 -4.53 -22.93 1.92
N THR A 844 -5.34 -22.42 0.98
CA THR A 844 -6.80 -22.56 0.94
C THR A 844 -7.15 -23.48 -0.21
N LYS A 845 -6.82 -24.77 -0.05
CA LYS A 845 -7.16 -25.80 -1.02
C LYS A 845 -8.68 -26.03 -1.01
N ILE A 846 -9.35 -25.66 -2.10
CA ILE A 846 -10.77 -25.97 -2.27
C ILE A 846 -10.92 -27.49 -2.48
N MET A 847 -11.58 -28.16 -1.54
CA MET A 847 -11.81 -29.60 -1.54
C MET A 847 -13.22 -29.96 -2.04
N THR A 848 -14.15 -29.03 -2.04
CA THR A 848 -15.51 -29.26 -2.57
C THR A 848 -16.11 -27.99 -3.18
N ILE A 849 -16.82 -28.13 -4.30
CA ILE A 849 -17.74 -27.11 -4.82
C ILE A 849 -19.18 -27.60 -4.65
N LYS A 850 -20.03 -26.78 -4.02
CA LYS A 850 -21.47 -27.04 -3.91
C LYS A 850 -22.25 -25.96 -4.65
N ARG A 851 -23.28 -26.29 -5.41
CA ARG A 851 -24.22 -25.30 -5.98
C ARG A 851 -25.52 -25.35 -5.20
N ASN A 852 -25.89 -24.22 -4.59
CA ASN A 852 -27.16 -24.03 -3.90
C ASN A 852 -27.88 -22.87 -4.61
N ASN A 853 -29.00 -23.17 -5.28
CA ASN A 853 -29.68 -22.22 -6.18
C ASN A 853 -28.70 -21.65 -7.24
N ASN A 854 -28.67 -20.32 -7.42
CA ASN A 854 -27.80 -19.65 -8.39
C ASN A 854 -26.42 -19.24 -7.85
N LYS A 855 -25.99 -19.73 -6.67
CA LYS A 855 -24.66 -19.46 -6.10
C LYS A 855 -23.88 -20.74 -5.85
N PHE A 856 -22.57 -20.64 -6.02
CA PHE A 856 -21.64 -21.65 -5.55
C PHE A 856 -21.27 -21.42 -4.08
N THR A 857 -20.89 -22.50 -3.41
CA THR A 857 -20.25 -22.54 -2.09
C THR A 857 -19.01 -23.40 -2.21
N LEU A 858 -17.84 -22.76 -2.18
CA LEU A 858 -16.53 -23.41 -2.13
C LEU A 858 -16.26 -23.84 -0.70
N VAL A 859 -15.74 -25.04 -0.49
CA VAL A 859 -15.37 -25.58 0.83
C VAL A 859 -13.87 -25.84 0.87
N ALA A 860 -13.19 -25.27 1.87
CA ALA A 860 -11.82 -25.57 2.23
C ALA A 860 -11.82 -26.05 3.68
N ASP A 861 -11.56 -27.33 3.89
CA ASP A 861 -11.69 -28.05 5.17
C ASP A 861 -13.00 -27.76 5.93
N LYS A 862 -12.99 -26.81 6.88
CA LYS A 862 -14.15 -26.40 7.68
C LYS A 862 -14.81 -25.10 7.18
N GLU A 863 -14.10 -24.30 6.39
CA GLU A 863 -14.54 -22.98 5.93
C GLU A 863 -15.34 -23.04 4.62
N LYS A 864 -16.22 -22.05 4.41
CA LYS A 864 -17.17 -22.01 3.29
C LYS A 864 -17.28 -20.61 2.72
N PHE A 865 -17.03 -20.47 1.41
CA PHE A 865 -17.05 -19.19 0.69
C PHE A 865 -18.11 -19.22 -0.40
N SER A 866 -19.02 -18.24 -0.45
CA SER A 866 -20.07 -18.21 -1.48
C SER A 866 -19.79 -17.18 -2.57
N HIS A 867 -19.90 -17.62 -3.83
CA HIS A 867 -19.58 -16.84 -5.03
C HIS A 867 -20.63 -17.06 -6.13
N ASP A 868 -20.90 -16.02 -6.92
CA ASP A 868 -21.82 -16.08 -8.07
C ASP A 868 -21.21 -16.72 -9.32
N ILE A 869 -19.88 -16.59 -9.47
CA ILE A 869 -19.07 -17.14 -10.55
C ILE A 869 -17.81 -17.75 -9.94
N VAL A 870 -17.37 -18.89 -10.46
CA VAL A 870 -16.14 -19.58 -10.06
C VAL A 870 -15.29 -19.85 -11.30
N ILE A 871 -13.97 -19.62 -11.21
CA ILE A 871 -13.02 -19.94 -12.28
C ILE A 871 -11.86 -20.75 -11.69
N ILE A 872 -11.73 -22.00 -12.10
CA ILE A 872 -10.66 -22.91 -11.68
C ILE A 872 -9.41 -22.60 -12.51
N ALA A 873 -8.31 -22.29 -11.82
CA ALA A 873 -7.03 -21.87 -12.40
C ALA A 873 -5.83 -22.74 -11.98
N ALA A 874 -6.11 -23.98 -11.58
CA ALA A 874 -5.14 -25.03 -11.26
C ALA A 874 -5.51 -26.33 -12.01
N PRO A 875 -4.56 -27.27 -12.24
CA PRO A 875 -4.87 -28.59 -12.80
C PRO A 875 -5.94 -29.32 -11.97
N LEU A 876 -6.85 -30.00 -12.65
CA LEU A 876 -8.03 -30.63 -12.05
C LEU A 876 -8.08 -32.11 -12.43
N GLU A 877 -7.73 -33.00 -11.50
CA GLU A 877 -7.96 -34.45 -11.61
C GLU A 877 -9.20 -34.83 -10.78
N LYS A 878 -9.92 -35.90 -11.16
CA LYS A 878 -11.23 -36.26 -10.58
C LYS A 878 -11.20 -36.43 -9.05
N ASP A 879 -10.10 -36.93 -8.50
CA ASP A 879 -9.96 -37.21 -7.07
C ASP A 879 -9.51 -35.97 -6.26
N MET A 880 -9.23 -34.83 -6.92
CA MET A 880 -8.75 -33.61 -6.25
C MET A 880 -9.87 -32.73 -5.69
N LEU A 881 -11.10 -32.84 -6.22
CA LEU A 881 -12.19 -31.91 -5.96
C LEU A 881 -13.54 -32.62 -5.99
N GLN A 882 -14.32 -32.52 -4.92
CA GLN A 882 -15.69 -33.07 -4.87
C GLN A 882 -16.72 -32.05 -5.38
N THR A 883 -17.84 -32.51 -5.94
CA THR A 883 -18.94 -31.68 -6.43
C THR A 883 -20.28 -32.12 -5.83
N SER A 884 -21.24 -31.19 -5.68
CA SER A 884 -22.61 -31.53 -5.26
C SER A 884 -23.62 -30.42 -5.59
N GLY A 885 -24.87 -30.79 -5.87
CA GLY A 885 -25.95 -29.83 -6.21
C GLY A 885 -25.96 -29.40 -7.68
N PHE A 886 -25.06 -29.94 -8.51
CA PHE A 886 -25.00 -29.76 -9.96
C PHE A 886 -24.20 -30.89 -10.60
N GLU A 887 -24.44 -31.16 -11.87
CA GLU A 887 -23.59 -32.04 -12.69
C GLU A 887 -22.42 -31.25 -13.26
N MET A 888 -21.27 -31.92 -13.39
CA MET A 888 -20.01 -31.31 -13.81
C MET A 888 -19.13 -32.36 -14.48
N GLU A 889 -18.70 -32.09 -15.70
CA GLU A 889 -17.72 -32.94 -16.38
C GLU A 889 -16.32 -32.64 -15.86
N PHE A 890 -15.65 -33.68 -15.34
CA PHE A 890 -14.27 -33.57 -14.90
C PHE A 890 -13.32 -33.75 -16.10
N PRO A 891 -12.33 -32.86 -16.28
CA PRO A 891 -11.46 -32.90 -17.44
C PRO A 891 -10.56 -34.15 -17.42
N SER A 892 -10.47 -34.84 -18.55
CA SER A 892 -9.77 -36.12 -18.71
C SER A 892 -8.25 -35.97 -18.92
N LEU A 893 -7.60 -35.09 -18.14
CA LEU A 893 -6.17 -34.77 -18.28
C LEU A 893 -5.34 -35.44 -17.18
N GLN A 894 -4.72 -36.57 -17.51
CA GLN A 894 -3.63 -37.13 -16.72
C GLN A 894 -2.42 -36.18 -16.83
N MET A 895 -1.77 -35.88 -15.70
CA MET A 895 -0.62 -34.97 -15.66
C MET A 895 0.71 -35.73 -15.64
N HIS A 896 1.61 -35.38 -16.56
CA HIS A 896 2.98 -35.87 -16.66
C HIS A 896 3.89 -35.26 -15.58
N GLN A 897 4.82 -36.07 -15.06
CA GLN A 897 5.86 -35.59 -14.16
C GLN A 897 7.10 -35.11 -14.93
N THR A 898 7.58 -33.92 -14.58
CA THR A 898 8.89 -33.43 -15.02
C THR A 898 9.71 -33.03 -13.80
N VAL A 899 10.96 -33.48 -13.74
CA VAL A 899 11.92 -33.14 -12.69
C VAL A 899 12.97 -32.20 -13.26
N ALA A 900 13.17 -31.06 -12.59
CA ALA A 900 14.27 -30.15 -12.82
C ALA A 900 15.28 -30.33 -11.68
N THR A 901 16.37 -31.06 -11.94
CA THR A 901 17.52 -31.14 -11.05
C THR A 901 18.47 -30.01 -11.39
N PHE A 902 18.95 -29.26 -10.41
CA PHE A 902 19.97 -28.24 -10.58
C PHE A 902 21.22 -28.61 -9.80
N VAL A 903 22.39 -28.38 -10.40
CA VAL A 903 23.70 -28.59 -9.74
C VAL A 903 24.65 -27.42 -9.99
N ASN A 904 25.45 -27.07 -8.98
CA ASN A 904 26.66 -26.26 -9.15
C ASN A 904 27.85 -27.22 -9.22
N ALA A 905 28.36 -27.48 -10.42
CA ALA A 905 29.30 -28.57 -10.67
C ALA A 905 30.09 -28.40 -11.97
N GLU A 906 31.16 -29.16 -12.15
CA GLU A 906 31.91 -29.20 -13.41
C GLU A 906 31.37 -30.28 -14.34
N LEU A 907 31.02 -29.93 -15.58
CA LEU A 907 30.58 -30.90 -16.58
C LEU A 907 31.67 -31.95 -16.87
N ASN A 908 31.31 -33.24 -16.78
CA ASN A 908 32.22 -34.35 -17.03
C ASN A 908 32.43 -34.58 -18.54
N SER A 909 33.28 -33.76 -19.17
CA SER A 909 33.65 -33.91 -20.58
C SER A 909 34.11 -35.33 -20.94
N SER A 910 34.72 -36.06 -20.00
CA SER A 910 35.21 -37.43 -20.19
C SER A 910 34.11 -38.47 -20.42
N PHE A 911 32.83 -38.17 -20.11
CA PHE A 911 31.70 -39.09 -20.31
C PHE A 911 31.14 -39.06 -21.74
N TRP A 912 31.24 -37.92 -22.42
CA TRP A 912 30.81 -37.70 -23.81
C TRP A 912 31.98 -37.49 -24.80
N GLU A 913 33.22 -37.62 -24.32
CA GLU A 913 34.44 -37.41 -25.11
C GLU A 913 34.55 -35.99 -25.71
N PHE A 914 33.96 -34.98 -25.05
CA PHE A 914 34.07 -33.57 -25.45
C PHE A 914 35.51 -33.04 -25.29
N GLY A 915 35.96 -32.22 -26.25
CA GLY A 915 37.24 -31.52 -26.22
C GLY A 915 37.28 -30.31 -25.27
N GLU A 916 38.18 -29.36 -25.56
CA GLU A 916 38.39 -28.16 -24.72
C GLU A 916 37.15 -27.25 -24.66
N GLU A 917 36.45 -27.05 -25.78
CA GLU A 917 35.19 -26.31 -25.80
C GLU A 917 34.03 -27.21 -25.36
N LYS A 918 33.45 -26.91 -24.20
CA LYS A 918 32.30 -27.64 -23.64
C LYS A 918 30.99 -27.05 -24.17
N PRO A 919 29.97 -27.87 -24.48
CA PRO A 919 28.65 -27.34 -24.82
C PRO A 919 27.98 -26.71 -23.60
N GLU A 920 27.26 -25.61 -23.81
CA GLU A 920 26.41 -24.99 -22.80
C GLU A 920 25.05 -25.72 -22.67
N VAL A 921 24.58 -26.37 -23.74
CA VAL A 921 23.36 -27.20 -23.74
C VAL A 921 23.61 -28.59 -24.34
N ILE A 922 23.14 -29.64 -23.69
CA ILE A 922 23.11 -31.02 -24.19
C ILE A 922 21.65 -31.44 -24.29
N LEU A 923 21.21 -31.86 -25.47
CA LEU A 923 19.85 -32.36 -25.75
C LEU A 923 19.94 -33.88 -25.97
N ALA A 924 19.09 -34.67 -25.32
CA ALA A 924 19.11 -36.14 -25.43
C ALA A 924 17.87 -36.69 -26.15
N ILE A 925 18.10 -37.41 -27.24
CA ILE A 925 17.06 -38.12 -28.01
C ILE A 925 16.53 -39.33 -27.22
N LYS A 926 17.43 -40.08 -26.58
CA LYS A 926 17.06 -41.22 -25.73
C LYS A 926 18.11 -41.43 -24.66
N SER A 927 17.74 -41.13 -23.43
CA SER A 927 18.59 -41.26 -22.24
C SER A 927 17.74 -41.27 -20.96
N PHE A 928 18.38 -41.58 -19.81
CA PHE A 928 17.81 -41.35 -18.48
C PHE A 928 17.66 -39.85 -18.12
N TYR A 929 18.29 -38.95 -18.88
CA TYR A 929 18.01 -37.51 -18.87
C TYR A 929 17.40 -37.04 -20.20
N ASN A 930 16.83 -35.84 -20.21
CA ASN A 930 16.21 -35.24 -21.39
C ASN A 930 17.09 -34.12 -21.96
N SER A 931 17.61 -33.26 -21.08
CA SER A 931 18.63 -32.27 -21.43
C SER A 931 19.38 -31.75 -20.22
N ILE A 932 20.53 -31.15 -20.47
CA ILE A 932 21.40 -30.47 -19.49
C ILE A 932 21.71 -29.09 -20.06
N GLY A 933 21.34 -28.01 -19.39
CA GLY A 933 21.63 -26.64 -19.84
C GLY A 933 22.28 -25.78 -18.76
N LYS A 934 23.40 -25.14 -19.07
CA LYS A 934 24.02 -24.12 -18.22
C LYS A 934 23.02 -22.96 -18.04
N GLN A 935 22.85 -22.49 -16.81
CA GLN A 935 21.88 -21.45 -16.47
C GLN A 935 22.56 -20.11 -16.15
N THR A 936 21.85 -19.00 -16.41
CA THR A 936 22.26 -17.65 -16.00
C THR A 936 21.29 -17.09 -14.95
N PRO A 937 21.80 -16.39 -13.91
CA PRO A 937 20.95 -15.81 -12.86
C PRO A 937 19.86 -14.88 -13.41
N ILE A 938 18.69 -14.80 -12.74
CA ILE A 938 17.57 -13.95 -13.17
C ILE A 938 17.90 -12.44 -13.21
N ASN A 939 18.93 -12.03 -12.46
CA ASN A 939 19.50 -10.69 -12.41
C ASN A 939 20.82 -10.55 -13.20
N TYR A 940 21.19 -11.54 -14.03
CA TYR A 940 22.46 -11.61 -14.76
C TYR A 940 22.78 -10.31 -15.52
N ASN A 941 24.02 -9.83 -15.34
CA ASN A 941 24.61 -8.73 -16.08
C ASN A 941 25.88 -9.22 -16.81
N SER A 942 26.04 -8.84 -18.08
CA SER A 942 27.21 -9.16 -18.92
C SER A 942 28.53 -8.64 -18.35
N ASP A 943 28.48 -7.61 -17.53
CA ASP A 943 29.66 -6.87 -17.09
C ASP A 943 30.28 -7.48 -15.81
N ASN A 944 29.59 -8.44 -15.19
CA ASN A 944 30.04 -9.11 -13.97
C ASN A 944 30.75 -10.43 -14.30
N GLU A 945 32.10 -10.40 -14.29
CA GLU A 945 32.96 -11.59 -14.44
C GLU A 945 32.60 -12.74 -13.49
N GLN A 946 32.20 -12.42 -12.25
CA GLN A 946 31.84 -13.43 -11.24
C GLN A 946 30.61 -14.24 -11.68
N MET A 947 29.65 -13.60 -12.37
CA MET A 947 28.46 -14.26 -12.90
C MET A 947 28.74 -15.11 -14.16
N LYS A 948 29.79 -14.82 -14.94
CA LYS A 948 30.21 -15.63 -16.11
C LYS A 948 30.75 -17.00 -15.68
N ASN A 949 31.50 -16.99 -14.58
CA ASN A 949 32.23 -18.15 -14.04
C ASN A 949 31.37 -19.13 -13.23
N LEU A 950 30.12 -18.76 -12.91
CA LEU A 950 29.14 -19.68 -12.31
C LEU A 950 28.98 -20.93 -13.20
N SER A 951 29.04 -22.11 -12.58
CA SER A 951 28.93 -23.41 -13.25
C SER A 951 27.65 -24.14 -12.81
N VAL A 952 26.54 -23.42 -12.87
CA VAL A 952 25.20 -23.93 -12.53
C VAL A 952 24.54 -24.53 -13.77
N TYR A 953 24.15 -25.81 -13.68
CA TYR A 953 23.47 -26.56 -14.72
C TYR A 953 22.09 -27.00 -14.26
N LYS A 954 21.11 -26.94 -15.16
CA LYS A 954 19.76 -27.49 -15.01
C LYS A 954 19.64 -28.74 -15.87
N ILE A 955 19.27 -29.86 -15.25
CA ILE A 955 19.02 -31.14 -15.90
C ILE A 955 17.51 -31.39 -15.84
N PHE A 956 16.89 -31.62 -17.00
CA PHE A 956 15.52 -32.12 -17.08
C PHE A 956 15.53 -33.64 -17.19
N SER A 957 14.66 -34.31 -16.44
CA SER A 957 14.42 -35.76 -16.49
C SER A 957 12.99 -36.08 -16.04
N ASN A 958 12.46 -37.26 -16.37
CA ASN A 958 11.08 -37.64 -16.00
C ASN A 958 10.99 -38.18 -14.56
N ASN A 959 12.12 -38.65 -14.01
CA ASN A 959 12.30 -39.12 -12.64
C ASN A 959 13.50 -38.40 -11.99
N GLU A 960 13.59 -38.41 -10.67
CA GLU A 960 14.75 -37.87 -9.96
C GLU A 960 16.03 -38.68 -10.29
N LEU A 961 17.15 -37.96 -10.43
CA LEU A 961 18.44 -38.54 -10.75
C LEU A 961 19.16 -39.01 -9.49
N THR A 962 19.50 -40.29 -9.46
CA THR A 962 20.36 -40.87 -8.42
C THR A 962 21.75 -40.23 -8.46
N ASP A 963 22.45 -40.20 -7.34
CA ASP A 963 23.79 -39.59 -7.30
C ASP A 963 24.81 -40.40 -8.14
N ASN A 964 24.57 -41.70 -8.34
CA ASN A 964 25.31 -42.53 -9.31
C ASN A 964 25.07 -42.13 -10.78
N GLN A 965 23.94 -41.49 -11.12
CA GLN A 965 23.72 -40.88 -12.43
C GLN A 965 24.36 -39.48 -12.48
N LEU A 966 24.20 -38.66 -11.45
CA LEU A 966 24.79 -37.31 -11.41
C LEU A 966 26.32 -37.33 -11.47
N ASN A 967 26.96 -38.28 -10.78
CA ASN A 967 28.42 -38.50 -10.82
C ASN A 967 28.94 -39.04 -12.17
N LYS A 968 28.07 -39.49 -13.09
CA LYS A 968 28.46 -39.72 -14.49
C LYS A 968 28.49 -38.40 -15.27
N LEU A 969 27.49 -37.55 -15.06
CA LEU A 969 27.29 -36.29 -15.79
C LEU A 969 28.23 -35.17 -15.33
N PHE A 970 28.62 -35.16 -14.05
CA PHE A 970 29.38 -34.07 -13.42
C PHE A 970 30.50 -34.57 -12.51
N LYS A 971 31.53 -33.72 -12.35
CA LYS A 971 32.57 -33.78 -11.32
C LYS A 971 32.38 -32.63 -10.34
N ASN A 972 32.95 -32.74 -9.14
CA ASN A 972 33.03 -31.64 -8.17
C ASN A 972 31.67 -30.96 -7.87
N ILE A 973 30.62 -31.76 -7.62
CA ILE A 973 29.28 -31.25 -7.29
C ILE A 973 29.32 -30.53 -5.94
N ARG A 974 29.14 -29.20 -5.95
CA ARG A 974 29.18 -28.33 -4.76
C ARG A 974 27.81 -28.17 -4.10
N GLN A 975 26.75 -28.16 -4.92
CA GLN A 975 25.37 -28.01 -4.46
C GLN A 975 24.43 -28.74 -5.43
N LYS A 976 23.37 -29.36 -4.90
CA LYS A 976 22.26 -30.03 -5.62
C LYS A 976 20.94 -29.47 -5.08
N LYS A 977 20.00 -29.10 -5.95
CA LYS A 977 18.58 -28.85 -5.59
C LYS A 977 17.67 -29.52 -6.62
N VAL A 978 16.65 -30.25 -6.19
CA VAL A 978 15.72 -30.98 -7.06
C VAL A 978 14.32 -30.40 -6.90
N ILE A 979 13.62 -30.23 -8.02
CA ILE A 979 12.22 -29.80 -8.04
C ILE A 979 11.45 -30.73 -8.98
N SER A 980 10.49 -31.48 -8.44
CA SER A 980 9.54 -32.30 -9.20
C SER A 980 8.19 -31.60 -9.28
N TRP A 981 7.51 -31.70 -10.43
CA TRP A 981 6.14 -31.20 -10.60
C TRP A 981 5.38 -31.94 -11.70
N LYS A 982 4.05 -31.98 -11.52
CA LYS A 982 3.07 -32.21 -12.59
C LYS A 982 2.99 -30.98 -13.49
N ALA A 983 3.97 -30.81 -14.38
CA ALA A 983 4.14 -29.57 -15.15
C ALA A 983 3.23 -29.46 -16.37
N TYR A 984 2.91 -30.59 -17.01
CA TYR A 984 2.20 -30.69 -18.29
C TYR A 984 1.16 -31.81 -18.21
N PRO A 985 0.08 -31.78 -19.00
CA PRO A 985 -0.67 -32.99 -19.33
C PRO A 985 0.22 -34.02 -20.04
N GLU A 986 -0.14 -35.29 -19.92
CA GLU A 986 0.29 -36.33 -20.86
C GLU A 986 -0.44 -36.08 -22.19
N TYR A 987 0.30 -35.85 -23.27
CA TYR A 987 -0.26 -35.52 -24.58
C TYR A 987 -0.48 -36.77 -25.42
N SER A 988 -1.71 -36.95 -25.93
CA SER A 988 -2.09 -38.08 -26.78
C SER A 988 -2.28 -37.65 -28.24
N THR A 989 -2.50 -38.61 -29.13
CA THR A 989 -2.98 -38.37 -30.50
C THR A 989 -3.95 -39.52 -30.86
N PRO A 990 -5.24 -39.24 -31.13
CA PRO A 990 -5.89 -37.92 -31.08
C PRO A 990 -5.90 -37.33 -29.66
N GLN A 991 -5.76 -36.00 -29.56
CA GLN A 991 -5.78 -35.27 -28.31
C GLN A 991 -7.22 -34.89 -27.94
N LEU A 992 -7.72 -35.43 -26.82
CA LEU A 992 -8.97 -34.97 -26.23
C LEU A 992 -8.78 -33.57 -25.62
N THR A 993 -9.73 -32.67 -25.88
CA THR A 993 -9.78 -31.33 -25.29
C THR A 993 -11.00 -31.24 -24.38
N ASN A 994 -10.95 -30.39 -23.36
CA ASN A 994 -12.02 -30.26 -22.37
C ASN A 994 -12.58 -28.84 -22.39
N SER A 995 -13.87 -28.67 -22.10
CA SER A 995 -14.56 -27.37 -22.13
C SER A 995 -13.92 -26.32 -21.20
N PHE A 996 -13.96 -25.05 -21.60
CA PHE A 996 -13.70 -23.90 -20.72
C PHE A 996 -14.87 -23.65 -19.74
N ILE A 997 -16.04 -24.26 -19.98
CA ILE A 997 -17.25 -24.20 -19.14
C ILE A 997 -17.50 -25.59 -18.57
N LEU A 998 -17.40 -25.76 -17.25
CA LEU A 998 -17.64 -27.06 -16.58
C LEU A 998 -19.06 -27.18 -16.03
N ALA A 999 -19.73 -26.04 -15.78
CA ALA A 999 -21.16 -25.88 -15.51
C ALA A 999 -21.54 -24.38 -15.67
N ASP A 1000 -22.81 -23.99 -15.58
CA ASP A 1000 -23.18 -22.56 -15.59
C ASP A 1000 -22.38 -21.79 -14.54
N ASN A 1001 -21.78 -20.66 -14.93
CA ASN A 1001 -20.96 -19.82 -14.06
C ASN A 1001 -19.74 -20.52 -13.41
N LEU A 1002 -19.36 -21.73 -13.86
CA LEU A 1002 -18.14 -22.44 -13.46
C LEU A 1002 -17.23 -22.66 -14.67
N TYR A 1003 -16.09 -21.98 -14.68
CA TYR A 1003 -15.15 -21.96 -15.82
C TYR A 1003 -13.79 -22.58 -15.46
N TYR A 1004 -13.03 -23.01 -16.47
CA TYR A 1004 -11.75 -23.71 -16.29
C TYR A 1004 -10.65 -23.16 -17.19
N ASN A 1005 -9.68 -22.46 -16.61
CA ASN A 1005 -8.56 -21.92 -17.38
C ASN A 1005 -7.67 -23.04 -17.96
N ASN A 1006 -7.37 -24.06 -17.14
CA ASN A 1006 -6.38 -25.08 -17.48
C ASN A 1006 -6.91 -26.07 -18.55
N ALA A 1007 -8.15 -25.90 -19.02
CA ALA A 1007 -8.66 -26.49 -20.26
C ALA A 1007 -7.70 -26.29 -21.44
N ILE A 1008 -7.06 -25.11 -21.52
CA ILE A 1008 -6.14 -24.78 -22.61
C ILE A 1008 -4.84 -25.60 -22.60
N GLU A 1009 -4.49 -26.23 -21.47
CA GLU A 1009 -3.28 -27.02 -21.37
C GLU A 1009 -3.36 -28.29 -22.22
N SER A 1010 -4.57 -28.78 -22.53
CA SER A 1010 -4.83 -29.81 -23.54
C SER A 1010 -4.46 -29.40 -24.97
N LEU A 1011 -4.15 -28.11 -25.21
CA LEU A 1011 -3.59 -27.62 -26.46
C LEU A 1011 -2.09 -27.38 -26.35
N ALA A 1012 -1.66 -26.65 -25.32
CA ALA A 1012 -0.26 -26.46 -24.92
C ALA A 1012 -0.20 -25.74 -23.56
N SER A 1013 0.61 -26.22 -22.62
CA SER A 1013 0.91 -25.46 -21.40
C SER A 1013 2.06 -24.48 -21.63
N ALA A 1014 1.78 -23.18 -21.49
CA ALA A 1014 2.77 -22.09 -21.59
C ALA A 1014 2.26 -20.81 -20.89
N ILE A 1015 3.16 -19.86 -20.65
CA ILE A 1015 2.84 -18.55 -20.04
C ILE A 1015 1.76 -17.81 -20.85
N GLU A 1016 1.94 -17.70 -22.16
CA GLU A 1016 1.02 -16.96 -23.02
C GLU A 1016 -0.34 -17.67 -23.14
N MET A 1017 -0.35 -18.99 -23.29
CA MET A 1017 -1.58 -19.81 -23.31
C MET A 1017 -2.38 -19.61 -22.00
N SER A 1018 -1.70 -19.55 -20.86
CA SER A 1018 -2.32 -19.26 -19.57
C SER A 1018 -2.99 -17.88 -19.53
N ILE A 1019 -2.40 -16.86 -20.18
CA ILE A 1019 -2.94 -15.50 -20.26
C ILE A 1019 -4.10 -15.40 -21.27
N ILE A 1020 -3.99 -16.05 -22.43
CA ILE A 1020 -5.04 -16.15 -23.46
C ILE A 1020 -6.28 -16.85 -22.89
N SER A 1021 -6.09 -17.95 -22.15
CA SER A 1021 -7.19 -18.62 -21.46
C SER A 1021 -7.78 -17.77 -20.33
N ALA A 1022 -6.93 -17.16 -19.50
CA ALA A 1022 -7.39 -16.28 -18.42
C ALA A 1022 -8.24 -15.10 -18.95
N ARG A 1023 -7.98 -14.64 -20.18
CA ARG A 1023 -8.82 -13.69 -20.91
C ARG A 1023 -10.10 -14.35 -21.44
N ASN A 1024 -10.01 -15.51 -22.08
CA ASN A 1024 -11.16 -16.26 -22.61
C ASN A 1024 -12.22 -16.52 -21.52
N SER A 1025 -11.82 -17.12 -20.39
CA SER A 1025 -12.72 -17.42 -19.26
C SER A 1025 -13.33 -16.17 -18.65
N ALA A 1026 -12.59 -15.06 -18.59
CA ALA A 1026 -13.10 -13.79 -18.08
C ALA A 1026 -14.14 -13.15 -19.03
N ILE A 1027 -13.97 -13.30 -20.34
CA ILE A 1027 -14.91 -12.82 -21.36
C ILE A 1027 -16.17 -13.72 -21.39
N LEU A 1028 -16.02 -15.05 -21.36
CA LEU A 1028 -17.13 -16.01 -21.20
C LEU A 1028 -17.99 -15.67 -19.97
N ALA A 1029 -17.35 -15.54 -18.80
CA ALA A 1029 -17.99 -15.17 -17.56
C ALA A 1029 -18.71 -13.82 -17.62
N TYR A 1030 -18.19 -12.86 -18.39
CA TYR A 1030 -18.84 -11.56 -18.59
C TYR A 1030 -20.09 -11.65 -19.48
N TYR A 1031 -20.02 -12.34 -20.63
CA TYR A 1031 -21.17 -12.45 -21.55
C TYR A 1031 -22.29 -13.34 -21.02
N LYS A 1032 -21.97 -14.48 -20.39
CA LYS A 1032 -22.97 -15.33 -19.73
C LYS A 1032 -23.68 -14.62 -18.59
N TRP A 1033 -22.96 -13.83 -17.78
CA TRP A 1033 -23.57 -12.98 -16.74
C TRP A 1033 -24.46 -11.85 -17.30
N LYS A 1034 -24.25 -11.46 -18.57
CA LYS A 1034 -25.06 -10.47 -19.28
C LYS A 1034 -26.24 -11.06 -20.05
N GLY A 1035 -26.25 -12.36 -20.32
CA GLY A 1035 -27.22 -13.00 -21.21
C GLY A 1035 -27.06 -12.59 -22.68
N ASP A 1036 -25.86 -12.21 -23.12
CA ASP A 1036 -25.56 -11.79 -24.50
C ASP A 1036 -24.54 -12.73 -25.14
N ASP A 1037 -25.00 -13.92 -25.54
CA ASP A 1037 -24.15 -14.99 -26.07
C ASP A 1037 -23.60 -14.72 -27.48
N LYS A 1038 -23.93 -13.59 -28.14
CA LYS A 1038 -23.56 -13.26 -29.53
C LYS A 1038 -22.05 -13.18 -29.80
N LYS A 1039 -21.24 -13.07 -28.75
CA LYS A 1039 -19.77 -13.03 -28.79
C LYS A 1039 -19.10 -14.33 -28.34
N ILE A 1040 -19.90 -15.37 -28.06
CA ILE A 1040 -19.45 -16.72 -27.71
C ILE A 1040 -19.56 -17.59 -28.98
N ASP A 1041 -18.49 -18.30 -29.32
CA ASP A 1041 -18.44 -19.25 -30.46
C ASP A 1041 -18.98 -18.69 -31.81
N PRO A 1042 -18.66 -17.43 -32.17
CA PRO A 1042 -19.31 -16.68 -33.27
C PRO A 1042 -19.17 -17.33 -34.64
N ASN A 1043 -18.06 -18.05 -34.85
CA ASN A 1043 -17.60 -18.58 -36.14
C ASN A 1043 -17.65 -20.12 -36.16
N LEU A 1044 -18.50 -20.77 -35.36
CA LEU A 1044 -18.70 -22.23 -35.43
C LEU A 1044 -20.03 -22.62 -36.10
N ASN A 1045 -21.06 -21.77 -36.01
CA ASN A 1045 -22.37 -22.02 -36.62
C ASN A 1045 -22.37 -21.95 -38.16
N THR A 1046 -21.37 -21.32 -38.78
CA THR A 1046 -21.21 -21.27 -40.25
C THR A 1046 -20.48 -22.47 -40.83
N PHE A 1047 -19.51 -23.05 -40.12
CA PHE A 1047 -18.68 -24.14 -40.66
C PHE A 1047 -19.40 -25.50 -40.64
N HIS A 1048 -20.45 -25.66 -39.83
CA HIS A 1048 -21.37 -26.80 -39.89
C HIS A 1048 -22.32 -26.79 -41.11
N ALA A 1049 -22.20 -25.81 -42.02
CA ALA A 1049 -22.98 -25.73 -43.26
C ALA A 1049 -22.15 -26.01 -44.54
N GLU A 1050 -20.82 -26.18 -44.43
CA GLU A 1050 -19.91 -26.46 -45.55
C GLU A 1050 -19.02 -27.70 -45.30
N LEU A 1051 -19.48 -28.62 -44.43
CA LEU A 1051 -18.94 -29.96 -44.18
C LEU A 1051 -20.05 -31.02 -44.31
#